data_AF-F7PU37-F1
#
_entry.id   AF-F7PU37-F1
#
_cell.length_a   1.000
_cell.length_b   1.000
_cell.length_c   1.000
_cell.angle_alpha   90.00
_cell.angle_beta   90.00
_cell.angle_gamma   90.00
#
_symmetry.space_group_name_H-M   'P 1'
#
loop_
_entity.id
_entity.type
_entity.pdbx_description
1 polymer ?
#
loop_
_entity_poly.entity_id
_entity_poly.type
_entity_poly.pdbx_seq_one_letter_code
_entity_poly.pdbx_strand_id
1 'polypeptide(L)'
;MKIKLGRRNRITNSNKKWFKEKRNVILFSLLLVFFISGIQGSMSILSDAPIHNNNFKSLGILLSETNNVQLKQATDNLEQEDLHSDQGESDEADSDDDTEDRGNQYVITASEKRTDIILSILVMVVYFATMLFAMIYFYRKDGFRLSTRKLILLLALTTLYTGVIGFTKSGYDFFDSLYHTVSLFAMAFNIDEFFRIDELNIFLHIARFLAVFTIFMTVISIFFKELIVSIKLMLFNNHTIICGLSNKGFKLALDLSSRNEQVVIIELNPDNGYIGDEALKKLNITVLIGNATNKTVLKRAKVNNAKNLIAFANNDDTNKAILLAVHKFERQEKLNCYVHIQNEYELVIAKRQKIFNKNILDHQGHVDVDAIAFNIYEIGASDLLSDIKPTQTYNAEDYNYFNHINDDLHIIVAGNGKFLKAILKHIARFCHYPNLNKTIVSVITDNESLNLRQYNDYGILDVKQYTTHQFIDLTSDKKDLSANIMYICFDDDEDGLSYLIKLLQTKLDESVKIVYASPQQLETTKQNPELLFVDDVVINSDQKSIRLNDEIYIELYSLLDEVCEVDNIFNQDLNTRAKKLYDLYPIKGKTWDEVDEVIRDSSRYLAYHLNEVKQHYLFNKLTLTPIEKDTIINTLLEEIEPFLNGLINFDALSDSIQRLAIMEHNRWLAEKYIEGYSEGNTKNDTRRLHTRLKKWEHLDDGGKIGTLKIIKNCLLVLKDDIALRSEEIDLEEPHIGEGQEMIYLPNPKDTRDIELGPDIMNLAEQLAKNVHENWAKERINQGWTYGKERKDNKKKHSCLVPYEELPAKEKVYDYNSAIETLKFIKSLGYEIVKRDDDE
;
A
#
# COMPACT_ATOMS: atom_id res chain seq x y z
N MET A 1 45.43 25.52 -8.67
CA MET A 1 45.40 25.04 -10.06
C MET A 1 43.93 25.02 -10.52
N LYS A 2 43.54 25.93 -11.42
CA LYS A 2 42.16 26.01 -11.98
C LYS A 2 41.93 24.80 -12.90
N ILE A 3 40.91 23.98 -12.63
CA ILE A 3 40.38 23.04 -13.63
C ILE A 3 38.91 23.39 -13.87
N LYS A 4 38.64 23.68 -15.15
CA LYS A 4 37.37 24.08 -15.74
C LYS A 4 36.32 22.97 -15.58
N LEU A 5 35.14 23.37 -15.12
CA LEU A 5 33.89 22.65 -15.29
C LEU A 5 33.57 22.53 -16.78
N GLY A 6 33.56 21.30 -17.29
CA GLY A 6 33.15 20.97 -18.64
C GLY A 6 32.63 19.54 -18.71
N ARG A 7 31.36 19.41 -19.13
CA ARG A 7 30.61 18.19 -19.49
C ARG A 7 30.26 17.22 -18.35
N ARG A 8 28.95 17.12 -18.09
CA ARG A 8 28.29 16.07 -17.30
C ARG A 8 28.57 14.71 -17.93
N ASN A 9 29.52 13.96 -17.37
CA ASN A 9 29.60 12.52 -17.61
C ASN A 9 28.45 11.83 -16.85
N ARG A 10 27.63 11.08 -17.60
CA ARG A 10 26.67 10.10 -17.07
C ARG A 10 27.42 9.12 -16.17
N ILE A 11 27.18 9.22 -14.86
CA ILE A 11 27.59 8.19 -13.89
C ILE A 11 26.65 7.00 -14.10
N THR A 12 27.19 5.87 -14.55
CA THR A 12 26.47 4.61 -14.72
C THR A 12 25.91 4.11 -13.38
N ASN A 13 24.77 3.40 -13.41
CA ASN A 13 24.08 2.90 -12.21
C ASN A 13 24.94 1.93 -11.37
N SER A 14 25.94 1.25 -11.96
CA SER A 14 26.87 0.41 -11.20
C SER A 14 27.81 1.24 -10.31
N ASN A 15 28.26 2.42 -10.76
CA ASN A 15 29.10 3.31 -9.97
C ASN A 15 28.32 4.01 -8.85
N LYS A 16 27.02 4.29 -9.05
CA LYS A 16 26.15 4.78 -7.95
C LYS A 16 25.88 3.71 -6.89
N LYS A 17 25.68 2.45 -7.29
CA LYS A 17 25.54 1.33 -6.34
C LYS A 17 26.85 1.06 -5.58
N TRP A 18 27.97 1.09 -6.29
CA TRP A 18 29.31 0.97 -5.73
C TRP A 18 29.64 2.09 -4.72
N PHE A 19 29.34 3.35 -5.07
CA PHE A 19 29.52 4.49 -4.15
C PHE A 19 28.52 4.47 -2.97
N LYS A 20 27.30 3.95 -3.15
CA LYS A 20 26.27 3.89 -2.08
C LYS A 20 26.53 2.75 -1.09
N GLU A 21 27.02 1.60 -1.56
CA GLU A 21 27.40 0.46 -0.71
C GLU A 21 28.72 0.69 0.04
N LYS A 22 29.68 1.40 -0.56
CA LYS A 22 31.01 1.62 0.04
C LYS A 22 31.25 3.03 0.61
N ARG A 23 30.28 3.96 0.54
CA ARG A 23 30.44 5.33 1.10
C ARG A 23 30.94 5.33 2.54
N ASN A 24 30.35 4.46 3.35
CA ASN A 24 30.66 4.34 4.77
C ASN A 24 32.01 3.65 5.02
N VAL A 25 32.43 2.75 4.12
CA VAL A 25 33.75 2.08 4.17
C VAL A 25 34.86 3.04 3.74
N ILE A 26 34.60 3.91 2.75
CA ILE A 26 35.55 4.93 2.28
C ILE A 26 35.69 6.05 3.32
N LEU A 27 34.59 6.52 3.92
CA LEU A 27 34.66 7.47 5.05
C LEU A 27 35.41 6.87 6.24
N PHE A 28 35.19 5.59 6.55
CA PHE A 28 35.89 4.87 7.60
C PHE A 28 37.38 4.73 7.31
N SER A 29 37.76 4.38 6.07
CA SER A 29 39.17 4.28 5.67
C SER A 29 39.88 5.62 5.73
N LEU A 30 39.20 6.72 5.37
CA LEU A 30 39.74 8.08 5.48
C LEU A 30 39.91 8.50 6.95
N LEU A 31 38.90 8.28 7.80
CA LEU A 31 38.99 8.59 9.23
C LEU A 31 40.07 7.75 9.95
N LEU A 32 40.22 6.48 9.58
CA LEU A 32 41.26 5.59 10.11
C LEU A 32 42.67 6.02 9.66
N VAL A 33 42.83 6.46 8.40
CA VAL A 33 44.10 7.00 7.90
C VAL A 33 44.47 8.31 8.60
N PHE A 34 43.51 9.22 8.79
CA PHE A 34 43.72 10.45 9.57
C PHE A 34 44.10 10.15 11.03
N PHE A 35 43.50 9.12 11.63
CA PHE A 35 43.80 8.66 12.98
C PHE A 35 45.21 8.06 13.11
N ILE A 36 45.62 7.17 12.19
CA ILE A 36 46.98 6.59 12.18
C ILE A 36 48.03 7.66 11.93
N SER A 37 47.77 8.62 11.03
CA SER A 37 48.68 9.76 10.80
C SER A 37 48.77 10.71 12.00
N GLY A 38 47.70 10.87 12.77
CA GLY A 38 47.69 11.66 14.01
C GLY A 38 48.50 11.00 15.13
N ILE A 39 48.43 9.67 15.25
CA ILE A 39 49.21 8.87 16.22
C ILE A 39 50.70 8.84 15.84
N GLN A 40 51.04 8.66 14.55
CA GLN A 40 52.43 8.72 14.09
C GLN A 40 53.04 10.12 14.26
N GLY A 41 52.27 11.19 14.01
CA GLY A 41 52.72 12.56 14.22
C GLY A 41 52.94 12.93 15.69
N SER A 42 52.19 12.33 16.62
CA SER A 42 52.35 12.55 18.06
C SER A 42 53.46 11.69 18.68
N MET A 43 53.68 10.46 18.19
CA MET A 43 54.83 9.64 18.61
C MET A 43 56.17 10.16 18.06
N SER A 44 56.22 10.75 16.86
CA SER A 44 57.46 11.34 16.33
C SER A 44 57.88 12.62 17.05
N ILE A 45 56.93 13.35 17.66
CA ILE A 45 57.21 14.56 18.47
C ILE A 45 57.80 14.18 19.84
N LEU A 46 57.58 12.96 20.32
CA LEU A 46 58.09 12.46 21.60
C LEU A 46 59.43 11.71 21.46
N SER A 47 59.82 11.24 20.27
CA SER A 47 61.07 10.48 20.08
C SER A 47 62.28 11.30 19.63
N ASP A 48 62.10 12.49 19.04
CA ASP A 48 63.19 13.31 18.49
C ASP A 48 63.09 14.78 18.89
N ALA A 49 63.58 15.14 20.08
CA ALA A 49 63.94 16.53 20.39
C ALA A 49 65.05 16.62 21.46
N PRO A 50 66.29 17.00 21.08
CA PRO A 50 67.28 17.44 22.05
C PRO A 50 66.97 18.86 22.51
N ILE A 51 67.30 19.10 23.78
CA ILE A 51 67.24 20.33 24.55
C ILE A 51 67.73 21.53 23.73
N HIS A 52 66.84 22.48 23.40
CA HIS A 52 67.19 23.90 23.36
C HIS A 52 65.97 24.80 23.54
N ASN A 53 66.05 25.56 24.63
CA ASN A 53 65.14 26.57 25.15
C ASN A 53 65.06 27.76 24.18
N ASN A 54 63.88 28.06 23.58
CA ASN A 54 63.41 29.43 23.26
C ASN A 54 62.12 29.56 22.41
N ASN A 55 61.51 28.50 21.87
CA ASN A 55 60.34 28.68 20.96
C ASN A 55 58.95 28.46 21.58
N PHE A 56 58.82 28.26 22.90
CA PHE A 56 57.51 28.08 23.56
C PHE A 56 56.93 29.34 24.24
N LYS A 57 57.63 30.49 24.20
CA LYS A 57 57.14 31.74 24.81
C LYS A 57 55.97 32.40 24.07
N SER A 58 55.70 32.04 22.80
CA SER A 58 54.65 32.69 22.00
C SER A 58 53.30 31.99 22.02
N LEU A 59 53.20 30.74 22.49
CA LEU A 59 51.92 30.02 22.60
C LEU A 59 51.27 30.18 23.98
N GLY A 60 52.06 30.44 25.03
CA GLY A 60 51.58 30.72 26.39
C GLY A 60 50.92 32.09 26.56
N ILE A 61 51.26 33.07 25.72
CA ILE A 61 50.73 34.44 25.80
C ILE A 61 49.31 34.54 25.20
N LEU A 62 48.96 33.71 24.19
CA LEU A 62 47.66 33.78 23.54
C LEU A 62 46.51 33.12 24.33
N LEU A 63 46.84 32.22 25.27
CA LEU A 63 45.86 31.53 26.12
C LEU A 63 45.70 32.16 27.51
N SER A 64 46.63 33.03 27.93
CA SER A 64 46.50 33.79 29.19
C SER A 64 45.67 35.07 29.06
N GLU A 65 45.56 35.65 27.86
CA GLU A 65 44.80 36.89 27.66
C GLU A 65 43.27 36.68 27.64
N THR A 66 42.77 35.50 27.26
CA THR A 66 41.33 35.23 27.20
C THR A 66 40.72 34.83 28.55
N ASN A 67 41.52 34.27 29.47
CA ASN A 67 41.03 33.90 30.82
C ASN A 67 41.09 35.05 31.83
N ASN A 68 41.96 36.06 31.62
CA ASN A 68 42.03 37.24 32.49
C ASN A 68 40.86 38.22 32.31
N VAL A 69 40.11 38.14 31.21
CA VAL A 69 38.92 38.99 30.99
C VAL A 69 37.70 38.48 31.76
N GLN A 70 37.57 37.16 31.97
CA GLN A 70 36.46 36.57 32.72
C GLN A 70 36.69 36.55 34.25
N LEU A 71 37.95 36.50 34.71
CA LEU A 71 38.25 36.64 36.15
C LEU A 71 38.07 38.09 36.64
N LYS A 72 38.35 39.10 35.80
CA LYS A 72 38.14 40.52 36.16
C LYS A 72 36.66 40.86 36.32
N GLN A 73 35.78 40.28 35.50
CA GLN A 73 34.33 40.43 35.61
C GLN A 73 33.71 39.64 36.79
N ALA A 74 34.41 38.65 37.33
CA ALA A 74 33.98 37.90 38.51
C ALA A 74 34.45 38.54 39.83
N THR A 75 35.61 39.24 39.83
CA THR A 75 36.06 40.05 40.97
C THR A 75 35.31 41.38 41.10
N ASP A 76 34.90 42.00 39.99
CA ASP A 76 34.11 43.25 40.02
C ASP A 76 32.69 43.07 40.61
N ASN A 77 32.19 41.82 40.70
CA ASN A 77 30.88 41.51 41.30
C ASN A 77 30.95 41.07 42.78
N LEU A 78 32.14 40.94 43.35
CA LEU A 78 32.33 40.61 44.78
C LEU A 78 32.81 41.82 45.62
N GLU A 79 33.14 42.97 45.00
CA GLU A 79 33.50 44.21 45.70
C GLU A 79 32.32 45.20 45.91
N GLN A 80 31.07 44.72 45.93
CA GLN A 80 29.92 45.53 46.40
C GLN A 80 29.33 45.11 47.75
N GLU A 81 29.86 44.08 48.39
CA GLU A 81 29.52 43.73 49.78
C GLU A 81 30.81 43.57 50.59
N ASP A 82 31.42 44.69 50.99
CA ASP A 82 32.10 44.86 52.30
C ASP A 82 32.84 46.20 52.35
N LEU A 83 32.08 47.25 52.66
CA LEU A 83 32.60 48.48 53.25
C LEU A 83 32.53 48.36 54.77
N HIS A 84 33.64 48.11 55.45
CA HIS A 84 33.97 48.74 56.74
C HIS A 84 35.39 48.41 57.23
N SER A 85 36.22 49.46 57.44
CA SER A 85 37.40 49.56 58.33
C SER A 85 38.58 48.61 58.02
N ASP A 86 39.86 48.96 58.12
CA ASP A 86 40.57 50.03 58.81
C ASP A 86 42.00 50.14 58.24
N GLN A 87 42.72 51.17 58.66
CA GLN A 87 44.03 51.63 58.19
C GLN A 87 45.25 50.79 58.61
N GLY A 88 46.36 50.99 57.89
CA GLY A 88 47.76 50.84 58.37
C GLY A 88 48.31 49.40 58.30
N GLU A 89 49.57 49.11 58.02
CA GLU A 89 50.82 49.87 58.10
C GLU A 89 51.90 49.15 57.28
N SER A 90 52.97 49.87 56.97
CA SER A 90 54.19 49.43 56.29
C SER A 90 55.00 48.42 57.12
N ASP A 91 55.77 47.54 56.47
CA ASP A 91 57.24 47.61 56.44
C ASP A 91 57.94 46.29 56.10
N GLU A 92 59.07 46.48 55.40
CA GLU A 92 60.30 45.71 55.38
C GLU A 92 60.46 44.43 54.53
N ALA A 93 61.60 44.46 53.83
CA ALA A 93 62.18 43.49 52.93
C ALA A 93 63.15 42.55 53.65
N ASP A 94 63.24 41.31 53.17
CA ASP A 94 64.46 40.65 52.66
C ASP A 94 64.41 39.13 52.89
N SER A 95 64.98 38.39 51.92
CA SER A 95 65.37 36.97 51.92
C SER A 95 64.22 35.93 51.91
N ASP A 96 64.20 34.84 51.14
CA ASP A 96 65.13 34.22 50.20
C ASP A 96 64.34 33.27 49.27
N ASP A 97 64.78 33.26 48.01
CA ASP A 97 64.80 32.27 46.90
C ASP A 97 64.19 30.84 46.99
N ASP A 98 63.22 30.52 47.87
CA ASP A 98 62.69 29.14 48.02
C ASP A 98 61.20 28.95 47.65
N THR A 99 60.51 29.99 47.20
CA THR A 99 59.06 29.94 46.87
C THR A 99 58.75 29.83 45.38
N GLU A 100 59.67 30.20 44.50
CA GLU A 100 59.45 30.18 43.05
C GLU A 100 59.58 28.77 42.44
N ASP A 101 60.43 27.91 43.02
CA ASP A 101 60.64 26.54 42.51
C ASP A 101 59.49 25.60 42.91
N ARG A 102 58.90 25.78 44.11
CA ARG A 102 57.70 25.04 44.53
C ARG A 102 56.45 25.46 43.76
N GLY A 103 56.33 26.75 43.41
CA GLY A 103 55.24 27.28 42.58
C GLY A 103 55.29 26.77 41.14
N ASN A 104 56.47 26.78 40.52
CA ASN A 104 56.67 26.25 39.17
C ASN A 104 56.48 24.74 39.11
N GLN A 105 56.94 23.99 40.12
CA GLN A 105 56.75 22.53 40.17
C GLN A 105 55.26 22.15 40.38
N TYR A 106 54.48 22.96 41.10
CA TYR A 106 53.03 22.78 41.24
C TYR A 106 52.25 23.14 39.98
N VAL A 107 52.66 24.19 39.26
CA VAL A 107 52.01 24.64 38.01
C VAL A 107 52.31 23.69 36.84
N ILE A 108 53.54 23.16 36.76
CA ILE A 108 53.93 22.14 35.77
C ILE A 108 53.17 20.83 36.02
N THR A 109 53.09 20.35 37.28
CA THR A 109 52.34 19.12 37.61
C THR A 109 50.82 19.27 37.45
N ALA A 110 50.27 20.48 37.63
CA ALA A 110 48.86 20.76 37.35
C ALA A 110 48.55 20.86 35.84
N SER A 111 49.51 21.37 35.05
CA SER A 111 49.44 21.42 33.59
C SER A 111 49.49 20.01 32.97
N GLU A 112 50.43 19.18 33.41
CA GLU A 112 50.58 17.78 32.95
C GLU A 112 49.34 16.94 33.28
N LYS A 113 48.81 17.06 34.51
CA LYS A 113 47.55 16.38 34.89
C LYS A 113 46.34 16.84 34.07
N ARG A 114 46.27 18.11 33.67
CA ARG A 114 45.19 18.62 32.81
C ARG A 114 45.28 18.07 31.38
N THR A 115 46.49 17.95 30.83
CA THR A 115 46.68 17.37 29.50
C THR A 115 46.33 15.88 29.44
N ASP A 116 46.65 15.10 30.49
CA ASP A 116 46.31 13.68 30.56
C ASP A 116 44.81 13.43 30.71
N ILE A 117 44.11 14.28 31.46
CA ILE A 117 42.64 14.24 31.58
C ILE A 117 41.98 14.56 30.24
N ILE A 118 42.44 15.62 29.55
CA ILE A 118 41.89 16.00 28.24
C ILE A 118 42.15 14.91 27.19
N LEU A 119 43.35 14.33 27.16
CA LEU A 119 43.70 13.26 26.24
C LEU A 119 42.87 11.99 26.51
N SER A 120 42.67 11.63 27.79
CA SER A 120 41.82 10.51 28.19
C SER A 120 40.36 10.70 27.79
N ILE A 121 39.83 11.92 27.96
CA ILE A 121 38.48 12.29 27.51
C ILE A 121 38.37 12.21 25.98
N LEU A 122 39.37 12.70 25.24
CA LEU A 122 39.38 12.68 23.77
C LEU A 122 39.41 11.24 23.23
N VAL A 123 40.27 10.38 23.80
CA VAL A 123 40.34 8.95 23.47
C VAL A 123 39.00 8.27 23.79
N MET A 124 38.38 8.60 24.92
CA MET A 124 37.06 8.09 25.28
C MET A 124 36.00 8.52 24.25
N VAL A 125 35.91 9.79 23.87
CA VAL A 125 34.94 10.28 22.88
C VAL A 125 35.10 9.59 21.52
N VAL A 126 36.34 9.42 21.04
CA VAL A 126 36.63 8.74 19.77
C VAL A 126 36.28 7.25 19.84
N TYR A 127 36.56 6.60 20.97
CA TYR A 127 36.19 5.21 21.20
C TYR A 127 34.67 5.01 21.27
N PHE A 128 33.95 5.91 21.95
CA PHE A 128 32.49 5.91 21.97
C PHE A 128 31.89 6.11 20.57
N ALA A 129 32.45 7.02 19.76
CA ALA A 129 31.99 7.26 18.40
C ALA A 129 32.22 6.03 17.49
N THR A 130 33.36 5.36 17.61
CA THR A 130 33.69 4.16 16.83
C THR A 130 32.83 2.95 17.25
N MET A 131 32.57 2.78 18.55
CA MET A 131 31.66 1.73 19.04
C MET A 131 30.20 1.99 18.66
N LEU A 132 29.72 3.24 18.73
CA LEU A 132 28.37 3.62 18.28
C LEU A 132 28.19 3.34 16.78
N PHE A 133 29.22 3.60 15.98
CA PHE A 133 29.23 3.30 14.56
C PHE A 133 29.23 1.80 14.28
N ALA A 134 30.05 1.03 15.00
CA ALA A 134 30.05 -0.43 14.93
C ALA A 134 28.67 -1.01 15.29
N MET A 135 28.02 -0.49 16.33
CA MET A 135 26.66 -0.88 16.72
C MET A 135 25.65 -0.64 15.60
N ILE A 136 25.62 0.55 14.99
CA ILE A 136 24.72 0.86 13.86
C ILE A 136 25.01 -0.05 12.67
N TYR A 137 26.28 -0.39 12.44
CA TYR A 137 26.70 -1.28 11.36
C TYR A 137 26.28 -2.74 11.59
N PHE A 138 26.51 -3.30 12.78
CA PHE A 138 26.15 -4.67 13.12
C PHE A 138 24.64 -4.88 13.23
N TYR A 139 23.90 -3.88 13.70
CA TYR A 139 22.43 -3.96 13.77
C TYR A 139 21.77 -3.91 12.38
N ARG A 140 22.45 -3.35 11.37
CA ARG A 140 21.97 -3.27 9.98
C ARG A 140 22.26 -4.51 9.14
N LYS A 141 23.12 -5.42 9.60
CA LYS A 141 23.54 -6.60 8.84
C LYS A 141 22.91 -7.82 9.50
N ASP A 142 21.90 -8.40 8.85
CA ASP A 142 21.02 -9.50 9.32
C ASP A 142 21.72 -10.82 9.73
N GLY A 143 23.05 -10.84 9.90
CA GLY A 143 23.84 -12.04 10.22
C GLY A 143 24.36 -12.14 11.66
N PHE A 144 24.35 -11.07 12.47
CA PHE A 144 24.91 -11.13 13.84
C PHE A 144 23.82 -11.46 14.87
N ARG A 145 23.56 -12.76 15.10
CA ARG A 145 22.51 -13.31 15.98
C ARG A 145 22.81 -13.23 17.49
N LEU A 146 23.51 -12.21 17.98
CA LEU A 146 23.56 -11.96 19.42
C LEU A 146 22.43 -10.98 19.75
N SER A 147 21.37 -11.44 20.42
CA SER A 147 20.31 -10.54 20.87
C SER A 147 20.93 -9.43 21.74
N THR A 148 20.46 -8.20 21.62
CA THR A 148 21.01 -7.04 22.36
C THR A 148 21.15 -7.34 23.87
N ARG A 149 20.23 -8.15 24.42
CA ARG A 149 20.27 -8.67 25.79
C ARG A 149 21.49 -9.55 26.08
N LYS A 150 21.84 -10.48 25.17
CA LYS A 150 23.03 -11.34 25.30
C LYS A 150 24.33 -10.54 25.21
N LEU A 151 24.37 -9.49 24.37
CA LEU A 151 25.53 -8.59 24.28
C LEU A 151 25.71 -7.77 25.57
N ILE A 152 24.63 -7.16 26.08
CA ILE A 152 24.66 -6.44 27.35
C ILE A 152 25.09 -7.37 28.49
N LEU A 153 24.57 -8.60 28.53
CA LEU A 153 24.98 -9.60 29.52
C LEU A 153 26.47 -9.96 29.39
N LEU A 154 26.98 -10.16 28.16
CA LEU A 154 28.39 -10.44 27.92
C LEU A 154 29.28 -9.29 28.40
N LEU A 155 28.90 -8.05 28.10
CA LEU A 155 29.64 -6.85 28.56
C LEU A 155 29.61 -6.74 30.09
N ALA A 156 28.46 -7.00 30.72
CA ALA A 156 28.33 -7.01 32.17
C ALA A 156 29.20 -8.09 32.84
N LEU A 157 29.20 -9.31 32.29
CA LEU A 157 30.03 -10.42 32.78
C LEU A 157 31.52 -10.15 32.58
N THR A 158 31.89 -9.57 31.44
CA THR A 158 33.29 -9.19 31.16
C THR A 158 33.75 -8.10 32.13
N THR A 159 32.90 -7.11 32.40
CA THR A 159 33.13 -6.06 33.39
C THR A 159 33.35 -6.65 34.78
N LEU A 160 32.49 -7.59 35.20
CA LEU A 160 32.61 -8.29 36.48
C LEU A 160 33.94 -9.06 36.57
N TYR A 161 34.29 -9.80 35.51
CA TYR A 161 35.52 -10.58 35.46
C TYR A 161 36.78 -9.69 35.52
N THR A 162 36.85 -8.66 34.67
CA THR A 162 38.01 -7.76 34.65
C THR A 162 38.10 -6.90 35.90
N GLY A 163 36.95 -6.51 36.47
CA GLY A 163 36.93 -5.71 37.69
C GLY A 163 37.38 -6.50 38.91
N VAL A 164 36.89 -7.73 39.10
CA VAL A 164 37.31 -8.58 40.23
C VAL A 164 38.80 -8.89 40.12
N ILE A 165 39.32 -9.20 38.93
CA ILE A 165 40.77 -9.39 38.72
C ILE A 165 41.55 -8.09 38.96
N GLY A 166 41.00 -6.95 38.55
CA GLY A 166 41.58 -5.64 38.78
C GLY A 166 41.74 -5.36 40.27
N PHE A 167 40.65 -5.39 41.04
CA PHE A 167 40.68 -5.09 42.47
C PHE A 167 41.48 -6.12 43.29
N THR A 168 41.41 -7.41 42.97
CA THR A 168 42.24 -8.42 43.64
C THR A 168 43.73 -8.18 43.41
N LYS A 169 44.14 -7.79 42.20
CA LYS A 169 45.54 -7.40 41.92
C LYS A 169 45.96 -6.11 42.62
N SER A 170 45.00 -5.26 42.99
CA SER A 170 45.22 -4.05 43.81
C SER A 170 45.13 -4.31 45.31
N GLY A 171 45.07 -5.58 45.75
CA GLY A 171 45.20 -5.96 47.16
C GLY A 171 43.89 -6.13 47.94
N TYR A 172 42.73 -6.02 47.27
CA TYR A 172 41.43 -6.27 47.89
C TYR A 172 41.15 -7.76 48.03
N ASP A 173 40.39 -8.15 49.06
CA ASP A 173 39.90 -9.52 49.17
C ASP A 173 38.85 -9.82 48.09
N PHE A 174 38.43 -11.09 47.95
CA PHE A 174 37.49 -11.47 46.90
C PHE A 174 36.12 -10.77 47.03
N PHE A 175 35.59 -10.64 48.25
CA PHE A 175 34.27 -10.08 48.48
C PHE A 175 34.28 -8.56 48.30
N ASP A 176 35.33 -7.90 48.77
CA ASP A 176 35.58 -6.47 48.55
C ASP A 176 35.79 -6.17 47.06
N SER A 177 36.56 -7.02 46.36
CA SER A 177 36.77 -6.88 44.91
C SER A 177 35.45 -6.99 44.13
N LEU A 178 34.58 -7.92 44.53
CA LEU A 178 33.25 -8.06 43.92
C LEU A 178 32.38 -6.84 44.21
N TYR A 179 32.34 -6.38 45.46
CA TYR A 179 31.58 -5.20 45.89
C TYR A 179 32.00 -3.94 45.12
N HIS A 180 33.31 -3.68 45.02
CA HIS A 180 33.85 -2.54 44.30
C HIS A 180 33.63 -2.65 42.80
N THR A 181 33.66 -3.86 42.23
CA THR A 181 33.35 -4.08 40.82
C THR A 181 31.89 -3.80 40.49
N VAL A 182 30.95 -4.25 41.33
CA VAL A 182 29.53 -3.93 41.17
C VAL A 182 29.28 -2.43 41.31
N SER A 183 30.00 -1.77 42.23
CA SER A 183 29.93 -0.32 42.43
C SER A 183 30.34 0.49 41.19
N LEU A 184 31.12 -0.08 40.26
CA LEU A 184 31.44 0.55 38.97
C LEU A 184 30.20 0.80 38.12
N PHE A 185 29.16 -0.02 38.24
CA PHE A 185 27.90 0.21 37.52
C PHE A 185 27.04 1.32 38.12
N ALA A 186 27.28 1.71 39.38
CA ALA A 186 26.54 2.74 40.07
C ALA A 186 27.09 4.16 39.84
N MET A 187 28.18 4.31 39.04
CA MET A 187 28.94 5.57 38.91
C MET A 187 29.32 6.19 40.26
N ALA A 188 29.46 5.38 41.32
CA ALA A 188 29.73 5.85 42.67
C ALA A 188 31.23 6.11 42.95
N PHE A 189 32.09 6.02 41.94
CA PHE A 189 33.51 6.36 42.08
C PHE A 189 33.68 7.87 41.98
N ASN A 190 34.26 8.46 43.03
CA ASN A 190 34.69 9.85 43.02
C ASN A 190 35.62 10.07 41.81
N ILE A 191 35.38 11.11 41.02
CA ILE A 191 36.17 11.41 39.80
C ILE A 191 37.67 11.51 40.16
N ASP A 192 37.99 11.98 41.37
CA ASP A 192 39.36 12.05 41.87
C ASP A 192 40.01 10.68 42.17
N GLU A 193 39.22 9.66 42.54
CA GLU A 193 39.70 8.27 42.69
C GLU A 193 39.72 7.50 41.37
N PHE A 194 38.89 7.92 40.41
CA PHE A 194 38.87 7.36 39.05
C PHE A 194 40.23 7.52 38.35
N PHE A 195 40.99 8.57 38.68
CA PHE A 195 42.32 8.84 38.11
C PHE A 195 43.50 8.51 39.06
N ARG A 196 43.26 8.05 40.30
CA ARG A 196 44.32 7.87 41.32
C ARG A 196 44.76 6.43 41.62
N ILE A 197 44.02 5.42 41.18
CA ILE A 197 44.37 4.01 41.46
C ILE A 197 45.37 3.53 40.40
N ASP A 198 46.62 3.30 40.82
CA ASP A 198 47.78 2.74 40.12
C ASP A 198 47.69 2.73 38.59
N GLU A 199 48.48 3.61 37.94
CA GLU A 199 48.66 3.77 36.49
C GLU A 199 48.97 2.48 35.71
N LEU A 200 49.16 1.33 36.38
CA LEU A 200 49.56 0.05 35.80
C LEU A 200 48.47 -1.04 35.81
N ASN A 201 47.31 -0.86 36.46
CA ASN A 201 46.29 -1.92 36.50
C ASN A 201 45.30 -1.84 35.32
N ILE A 202 45.76 -2.32 34.16
CA ILE A 202 44.99 -2.32 32.91
C ILE A 202 43.61 -2.99 33.02
N PHE A 203 43.46 -3.98 33.90
CA PHE A 203 42.18 -4.68 34.09
C PHE A 203 41.11 -3.77 34.69
N LEU A 204 41.49 -2.89 35.62
CA LEU A 204 40.57 -1.96 36.26
C LEU A 204 40.15 -0.84 35.31
N HIS A 205 41.05 -0.35 34.47
CA HIS A 205 40.69 0.59 33.39
C HIS A 205 39.68 -0.03 32.43
N ILE A 206 39.92 -1.25 31.96
CA ILE A 206 39.00 -1.97 31.08
C ILE A 206 37.62 -2.15 31.76
N ALA A 207 37.59 -2.55 33.03
CA ALA A 207 36.35 -2.73 33.78
C ALA A 207 35.54 -1.43 33.91
N ARG A 208 36.19 -0.31 34.23
CA ARG A 208 35.55 1.01 34.33
C ARG A 208 34.89 1.42 33.01
N PHE A 209 35.60 1.26 31.89
CA PHE A 209 35.05 1.60 30.57
C PHE A 209 33.89 0.69 30.18
N LEU A 210 34.03 -0.62 30.39
CA LEU A 210 32.98 -1.58 30.07
C LEU A 210 31.73 -1.35 30.95
N ALA A 211 31.87 -0.95 32.22
CA ALA A 211 30.76 -0.64 33.10
C ALA A 211 29.91 0.52 32.54
N VAL A 212 30.55 1.66 32.23
CA VAL A 212 29.89 2.85 31.66
C VAL A 212 29.23 2.50 30.31
N PHE A 213 29.95 1.75 29.46
CA PHE A 213 29.42 1.33 28.17
C PHE A 213 28.23 0.39 28.30
N THR A 214 28.24 -0.52 29.28
CA THR A 214 27.11 -1.45 29.53
C THR A 214 25.87 -0.69 29.98
N ILE A 215 25.99 0.31 30.86
CA ILE A 215 24.88 1.17 31.28
C ILE A 215 24.34 1.95 30.07
N PHE A 216 25.23 2.56 29.30
CA PHE A 216 24.87 3.32 28.10
C PHE A 216 24.15 2.44 27.08
N MET A 217 24.66 1.24 26.81
CA MET A 217 24.01 0.25 25.93
C MET A 217 22.65 -0.19 26.46
N THR A 218 22.50 -0.31 27.78
CA THR A 218 21.22 -0.63 28.42
C THR A 218 20.20 0.48 28.20
N VAL A 219 20.56 1.74 28.50
CA VAL A 219 19.70 2.91 28.29
C VAL A 219 19.35 3.08 26.81
N ILE A 220 20.34 3.02 25.91
CA ILE A 220 20.10 3.08 24.48
C ILE A 220 19.18 1.95 24.06
N SER A 221 19.41 0.70 24.48
CA SER A 221 18.57 -0.43 24.04
C SER A 221 17.08 -0.26 24.38
N ILE A 222 16.76 0.48 25.45
CA ILE A 222 15.38 0.81 25.84
C ILE A 222 14.74 1.75 24.81
N PHE A 223 15.45 2.81 24.39
CA PHE A 223 14.92 3.84 23.48
C PHE A 223 15.28 3.64 22.01
N PHE A 224 16.18 2.71 21.67
CA PHE A 224 16.78 2.57 20.34
C PHE A 224 15.75 2.21 19.28
N LYS A 225 14.79 1.35 19.64
CA LYS A 225 13.66 1.00 18.75
C LYS A 225 12.82 2.23 18.42
N GLU A 226 12.47 3.04 19.42
CA GLU A 226 11.70 4.27 19.22
C GLU A 226 12.48 5.32 18.42
N LEU A 227 13.79 5.42 18.65
CA LEU A 227 14.68 6.33 17.94
C LEU A 227 14.78 5.97 16.45
N ILE A 228 14.97 4.68 16.10
CA ILE A 228 15.01 4.23 14.70
C ILE A 228 13.69 4.53 13.99
N VAL A 229 12.55 4.22 14.62
CA VAL A 229 11.22 4.50 14.05
C VAL A 229 11.07 6.00 13.82
N SER A 230 11.47 6.83 14.78
CA SER A 230 11.37 8.29 14.67
C SER A 230 12.24 8.84 13.52
N ILE A 231 13.49 8.36 13.39
CA ILE A 231 14.39 8.76 12.29
C ILE A 231 13.84 8.29 10.94
N LYS A 232 13.30 7.06 10.88
CA LYS A 232 12.69 6.51 9.66
C LYS A 232 11.52 7.38 9.21
N LEU A 233 10.62 7.72 10.12
CA LEU A 233 9.46 8.58 9.85
C LEU A 233 9.87 10.02 9.49
N MET A 234 11.00 10.53 9.99
CA MET A 234 11.51 11.85 9.57
C MET A 234 11.84 11.94 8.07
N LEU A 235 12.11 10.81 7.42
CA LEU A 235 12.43 10.74 5.98
C LEU A 235 11.20 10.48 5.10
N PHE A 236 10.04 10.20 5.69
CA PHE A 236 8.82 9.90 4.95
C PHE A 236 8.17 11.18 4.44
N ASN A 237 7.73 11.14 3.19
CA ASN A 237 6.92 12.18 2.52
C ASN A 237 5.99 11.49 1.54
N ASN A 238 4.80 12.05 1.31
CA ASN A 238 3.81 11.50 0.38
C ASN A 238 3.46 10.02 0.68
N HIS A 239 3.45 9.65 1.96
CA HIS A 239 3.20 8.29 2.45
C HIS A 239 1.74 8.09 2.85
N THR A 240 1.36 6.83 3.05
CA THR A 240 0.01 6.43 3.47
C THR A 240 -0.01 6.03 4.95
N ILE A 241 -0.96 6.56 5.71
CA ILE A 241 -1.19 6.22 7.12
C ILE A 241 -2.43 5.33 7.24
N ILE A 242 -2.32 4.20 7.94
CA ILE A 242 -3.45 3.33 8.27
C ILE A 242 -3.66 3.36 9.78
N CYS A 243 -4.84 3.76 10.23
CA CYS A 243 -5.19 3.81 11.64
C CYS A 243 -5.98 2.56 12.01
N GLY A 244 -5.36 1.62 12.72
CA GLY A 244 -5.90 0.33 13.13
C GLY A 244 -5.27 -0.84 12.38
N LEU A 245 -4.78 -1.84 13.12
CA LEU A 245 -4.19 -3.07 12.63
C LEU A 245 -5.13 -4.26 12.87
N SER A 246 -6.27 -4.22 12.22
CA SER A 246 -7.16 -5.38 12.06
C SER A 246 -6.84 -6.12 10.75
N ASN A 247 -7.57 -7.18 10.41
CA ASN A 247 -7.43 -7.89 9.13
C ASN A 247 -7.51 -6.93 7.93
N LYS A 248 -8.40 -5.93 8.01
CA LYS A 248 -8.57 -4.87 6.98
C LYS A 248 -7.29 -4.05 6.80
N GLY A 249 -6.76 -3.53 7.91
CA GLY A 249 -5.56 -2.70 7.92
C GLY A 249 -4.31 -3.47 7.56
N PHE A 250 -4.20 -4.72 8.00
CA PHE A 250 -3.11 -5.61 7.65
C PHE A 250 -3.08 -5.86 6.14
N LYS A 251 -4.20 -6.30 5.54
CA LYS A 251 -4.26 -6.62 4.12
C LYS A 251 -3.98 -5.40 3.23
N LEU A 252 -4.64 -4.27 3.51
CA LEU A 252 -4.40 -3.03 2.76
C LEU A 252 -2.93 -2.58 2.86
N ALA A 253 -2.30 -2.74 4.03
CA ALA A 253 -0.90 -2.39 4.20
C ALA A 253 0.04 -3.25 3.36
N LEU A 254 -0.24 -4.55 3.23
CA LEU A 254 0.53 -5.46 2.39
C LEU A 254 0.41 -5.07 0.91
N ASP A 255 -0.81 -4.82 0.41
CA ASP A 255 -1.03 -4.43 -0.98
C ASP A 255 -0.34 -3.10 -1.31
N LEU A 256 -0.58 -2.04 -0.52
CA LEU A 256 0.10 -0.75 -0.67
C LEU A 256 1.63 -0.89 -0.69
N SER A 257 2.18 -1.65 0.25
CA SER A 257 3.63 -1.81 0.33
C SER A 257 4.19 -2.67 -0.80
N SER A 258 3.42 -3.63 -1.33
CA SER A 258 3.81 -4.42 -2.51
C SER A 258 3.92 -3.55 -3.77
N ARG A 259 3.12 -2.48 -3.84
CA ARG A 259 3.16 -1.43 -4.86
C ARG A 259 4.24 -0.36 -4.61
N ASN A 260 5.18 -0.63 -3.70
CA ASN A 260 6.25 0.28 -3.26
C ASN A 260 5.75 1.59 -2.60
N GLU A 261 4.53 1.64 -2.08
CA GLU A 261 4.10 2.78 -1.26
C GLU A 261 4.69 2.72 0.15
N GLN A 262 5.04 3.89 0.69
CA GLN A 262 5.47 4.00 2.09
C GLN A 262 4.25 3.95 2.99
N VAL A 263 4.20 2.94 3.88
CA VAL A 263 3.05 2.74 4.79
C VAL A 263 3.46 2.90 6.26
N VAL A 264 2.65 3.63 7.00
CA VAL A 264 2.72 3.77 8.46
C VAL A 264 1.40 3.31 9.07
N ILE A 265 1.44 2.32 9.95
CA ILE A 265 0.27 1.85 10.68
C ILE A 265 0.28 2.44 12.09
N ILE A 266 -0.85 2.94 12.57
CA ILE A 266 -1.06 3.33 13.97
C ILE A 266 -1.93 2.27 14.64
N GLU A 267 -1.40 1.59 15.65
CA GLU A 267 -2.11 0.54 16.38
C GLU A 267 -2.23 0.90 17.87
N LEU A 268 -3.42 0.73 18.43
CA LEU A 268 -3.69 1.06 19.84
C LEU A 268 -3.14 -0.01 20.79
N ASN A 269 -3.31 -1.29 20.44
CA ASN A 269 -2.93 -2.43 21.26
C ASN A 269 -1.46 -2.85 20.99
N PRO A 270 -0.53 -2.66 21.95
CA PRO A 270 0.87 -3.09 21.78
C PRO A 270 1.03 -4.62 21.64
N ASP A 271 0.06 -5.40 22.10
CA ASP A 271 0.08 -6.87 22.09
C ASP A 271 -0.66 -7.46 20.88
N ASN A 272 -0.99 -6.65 19.87
CA ASN A 272 -1.62 -7.12 18.65
C ASN A 272 -0.69 -8.10 17.89
N GLY A 273 -1.21 -9.30 17.60
CA GLY A 273 -0.44 -10.39 16.96
C GLY A 273 0.19 -10.02 15.62
N TYR A 274 -0.44 -9.14 14.85
CA TYR A 274 0.06 -8.69 13.56
C TYR A 274 1.35 -7.85 13.65
N ILE A 275 1.63 -7.20 14.78
CA ILE A 275 2.84 -6.35 14.94
C ILE A 275 4.12 -7.19 14.75
N GLY A 276 4.07 -8.45 15.18
CA GLY A 276 5.19 -9.39 15.08
C GLY A 276 5.29 -10.13 13.75
N ASP A 277 4.32 -9.94 12.85
CA ASP A 277 4.17 -10.73 11.63
C ASP A 277 5.39 -10.60 10.69
N GLU A 278 5.79 -11.70 10.07
CA GLU A 278 6.94 -11.71 9.16
C GLU A 278 6.67 -10.92 7.87
N ALA A 279 5.43 -10.88 7.38
CA ALA A 279 5.06 -10.16 6.17
C ALA A 279 5.28 -8.64 6.33
N LEU A 280 4.83 -8.06 7.45
CA LEU A 280 5.06 -6.62 7.73
C LEU A 280 6.55 -6.30 7.83
N LYS A 281 7.35 -7.20 8.41
CA LYS A 281 8.81 -7.04 8.53
C LYS A 281 9.51 -7.12 7.17
N LYS A 282 9.16 -8.11 6.34
CA LYS A 282 9.71 -8.29 4.98
C LYS A 282 9.45 -7.07 4.10
N LEU A 283 8.26 -6.49 4.21
CA LEU A 283 7.84 -5.29 3.48
C LEU A 283 8.30 -3.98 4.15
N ASN A 284 9.01 -4.05 5.28
CA ASN A 284 9.52 -2.89 6.01
C ASN A 284 8.42 -1.86 6.37
N ILE A 285 7.23 -2.35 6.70
CA ILE A 285 6.09 -1.51 7.14
C ILE A 285 6.35 -1.03 8.57
N THR A 286 6.07 0.25 8.83
CA THR A 286 6.32 0.85 10.15
C THR A 286 5.03 0.84 10.97
N VAL A 287 5.03 0.17 12.13
CA VAL A 287 3.91 0.19 13.07
C VAL A 287 4.25 1.12 14.25
N LEU A 288 3.37 2.06 14.54
CA LEU A 288 3.47 3.03 15.62
C LEU A 288 2.39 2.74 16.66
N ILE A 289 2.80 2.46 17.90
CA ILE A 289 1.86 2.20 18.99
C ILE A 289 1.32 3.51 19.54
N GLY A 290 -0.01 3.65 19.57
CA GLY A 290 -0.69 4.79 20.14
C GLY A 290 -2.13 4.94 19.67
N ASN A 291 -2.88 5.84 20.33
CA ASN A 291 -4.23 6.16 19.94
C ASN A 291 -4.24 7.13 18.74
N ALA A 292 -4.79 6.70 17.62
CA ALA A 292 -4.89 7.50 16.39
C ALA A 292 -5.76 8.77 16.53
N THR A 293 -6.59 8.89 17.57
CA THR A 293 -7.33 10.13 17.88
C THR A 293 -6.47 11.20 18.55
N ASN A 294 -5.26 10.84 19.01
CA ASN A 294 -4.36 11.75 19.70
C ASN A 294 -3.48 12.52 18.71
N LYS A 295 -3.50 13.86 18.80
CA LYS A 295 -2.71 14.77 17.97
C LYS A 295 -1.20 14.45 18.01
N THR A 296 -0.66 14.05 19.15
CA THR A 296 0.78 13.74 19.27
C THR A 296 1.16 12.49 18.47
N VAL A 297 0.29 11.47 18.46
CA VAL A 297 0.49 10.21 17.73
C VAL A 297 0.44 10.47 16.22
N LEU A 298 -0.58 11.20 15.75
CA LEU A 298 -0.69 11.60 14.33
C LEU A 298 0.48 12.48 13.87
N LYS A 299 0.98 13.37 14.74
CA LYS A 299 2.18 14.18 14.45
C LYS A 299 3.43 13.31 14.31
N ARG A 300 3.60 12.30 15.18
CA ARG A 300 4.69 11.32 15.07
C ARG A 300 4.59 10.50 13.78
N ALA A 301 3.38 10.14 13.37
CA ALA A 301 3.12 9.47 12.09
C ALA A 301 3.26 10.39 10.85
N LYS A 302 3.64 11.66 11.04
CA LYS A 302 3.88 12.65 9.97
C LYS A 302 2.65 12.94 9.12
N VAL A 303 1.47 13.02 9.74
CA VAL A 303 0.21 13.34 9.03
C VAL A 303 0.28 14.61 8.17
N ASN A 304 1.09 15.60 8.56
CA ASN A 304 1.28 16.83 7.79
C ASN A 304 1.84 16.60 6.37
N ASN A 305 2.60 15.51 6.17
CA ASN A 305 3.29 15.18 4.92
C ASN A 305 2.69 13.92 4.26
N ALA A 306 1.63 13.34 4.85
CA ALA A 306 0.99 12.14 4.33
C ALA A 306 0.09 12.49 3.14
N LYS A 307 0.05 11.59 2.15
CA LYS A 307 -0.84 11.66 0.98
C LYS A 307 -2.25 11.20 1.32
N ASN A 308 -2.30 10.05 2.01
CA ASN A 308 -3.51 9.33 2.33
C ASN A 308 -3.53 8.96 3.81
N LEU A 309 -4.71 8.99 4.42
CA LEU A 309 -4.98 8.41 5.74
C LEU A 309 -6.22 7.54 5.65
N ILE A 310 -6.15 6.31 6.15
CA ILE A 310 -7.26 5.36 6.18
C ILE A 310 -7.61 5.09 7.64
N ALA A 311 -8.85 5.41 8.04
CA ALA A 311 -9.38 5.13 9.37
C ALA A 311 -10.07 3.75 9.37
N PHE A 312 -9.39 2.76 9.95
CA PHE A 312 -9.76 1.34 10.03
C PHE A 312 -9.79 0.81 11.47
N ALA A 313 -10.09 1.68 12.44
CA ALA A 313 -10.39 1.23 13.79
C ALA A 313 -11.65 0.35 13.79
N ASN A 314 -11.76 -0.48 14.83
CA ASN A 314 -12.81 -1.51 14.95
C ASN A 314 -14.22 -0.95 15.14
N ASN A 315 -14.41 0.37 15.32
CA ASN A 315 -15.71 1.00 15.46
C ASN A 315 -15.78 2.36 14.74
N ASP A 316 -17.00 2.72 14.33
CA ASP A 316 -17.28 3.91 13.52
C ASP A 316 -17.00 5.21 14.29
N ASP A 317 -17.25 5.25 15.60
CA ASP A 317 -16.99 6.43 16.44
C ASP A 317 -15.51 6.80 16.49
N THR A 318 -14.63 5.80 16.60
CA THR A 318 -13.18 6.01 16.57
C THR A 318 -12.74 6.48 15.19
N ASN A 319 -13.29 5.92 14.11
CA ASN A 319 -12.98 6.36 12.74
C ASN A 319 -13.40 7.81 12.50
N LYS A 320 -14.58 8.22 12.95
CA LYS A 320 -15.03 9.62 12.94
C LYS A 320 -14.16 10.52 13.82
N ALA A 321 -13.75 10.05 15.00
CA ALA A 321 -12.87 10.80 15.90
C ALA A 321 -11.46 11.01 15.33
N ILE A 322 -10.93 10.03 14.58
CA ILE A 322 -9.67 10.17 13.82
C ILE A 322 -9.80 11.30 12.81
N LEU A 323 -10.89 11.32 12.03
CA LEU A 323 -11.14 12.40 11.07
C LEU A 323 -11.16 13.79 11.75
N LEU A 324 -11.86 13.90 12.88
CA LEU A 324 -11.91 15.12 13.69
C LEU A 324 -10.55 15.54 14.25
N ALA A 325 -9.69 14.58 14.59
CA ALA A 325 -8.33 14.86 15.07
C ALA A 325 -7.44 15.38 13.94
N VAL A 326 -7.55 14.81 12.74
CA VAL A 326 -6.80 15.19 11.53
C VAL A 326 -7.16 16.60 11.06
N HIS A 327 -8.42 17.02 11.15
CA HIS A 327 -8.87 18.38 10.82
C HIS A 327 -8.24 19.49 11.69
N LYS A 328 -7.57 19.14 12.80
CA LYS A 328 -6.90 20.11 13.69
C LYS A 328 -5.44 20.39 13.30
N PHE A 329 -5.00 19.89 12.15
CA PHE A 329 -3.65 20.08 11.64
C PHE A 329 -3.65 21.09 10.49
N GLU A 330 -2.73 22.05 10.56
CA GLU A 330 -2.39 22.93 9.45
C GLU A 330 -1.45 22.20 8.50
N ARG A 331 -1.79 22.16 7.21
CA ARG A 331 -1.06 21.39 6.19
C ARG A 331 -0.81 22.28 4.97
N GLN A 332 0.15 21.88 4.14
CA GLN A 332 0.51 22.59 2.90
C GLN A 332 0.01 21.86 1.66
N GLU A 333 -0.23 20.56 1.77
CA GLU A 333 -0.68 19.68 0.70
C GLU A 333 -2.00 19.02 1.11
N LYS A 334 -2.84 18.67 0.14
CA LYS A 334 -4.12 17.98 0.38
C LYS A 334 -3.90 16.58 0.99
N LEU A 335 -4.70 16.18 1.98
CA LEU A 335 -4.77 14.80 2.48
C LEU A 335 -6.08 14.16 2.08
N ASN A 336 -6.01 12.99 1.45
CA ASN A 336 -7.19 12.16 1.24
C ASN A 336 -7.40 11.30 2.49
N CYS A 337 -8.52 11.50 3.18
CA CYS A 337 -8.85 10.81 4.42
C CYS A 337 -10.01 9.85 4.18
N TYR A 338 -9.73 8.56 4.05
CA TYR A 338 -10.72 7.51 3.85
C TYR A 338 -11.22 7.00 5.20
N VAL A 339 -12.51 7.15 5.47
CA VAL A 339 -13.10 6.85 6.76
C VAL A 339 -14.10 5.70 6.62
N HIS A 340 -13.77 4.56 7.21
CA HIS A 340 -14.66 3.41 7.19
C HIS A 340 -15.81 3.60 8.19
N ILE A 341 -17.05 3.54 7.69
CA ILE A 341 -18.28 3.60 8.49
C ILE A 341 -19.15 2.40 8.15
N GLN A 342 -19.29 1.47 9.09
CA GLN A 342 -20.03 0.23 8.94
C GLN A 342 -21.56 0.44 9.05
N ASN A 343 -21.99 1.37 9.91
CA ASN A 343 -23.41 1.68 10.09
C ASN A 343 -23.94 2.50 8.90
N GLU A 344 -24.92 1.95 8.20
CA GLU A 344 -25.50 2.59 7.00
C GLU A 344 -26.13 3.96 7.28
N TYR A 345 -26.85 4.09 8.41
CA TYR A 345 -27.48 5.35 8.78
C TYR A 345 -26.44 6.43 9.07
N GLU A 346 -25.38 6.07 9.80
CA GLU A 346 -24.27 6.99 10.06
C GLU A 346 -23.50 7.33 8.78
N LEU A 347 -23.32 6.37 7.86
CA LEU A 347 -22.68 6.61 6.57
C LEU A 347 -23.42 7.65 5.76
N VAL A 348 -24.75 7.54 5.67
CA VAL A 348 -25.60 8.51 4.95
C VAL A 348 -25.52 9.89 5.59
N ILE A 349 -25.51 9.96 6.92
CA ILE A 349 -25.33 11.22 7.64
C ILE A 349 -23.94 11.80 7.37
N ALA A 350 -22.89 10.99 7.50
CA ALA A 350 -21.50 11.39 7.27
C ALA A 350 -21.34 11.97 5.87
N LYS A 351 -21.76 11.26 4.83
CA LYS A 351 -21.76 11.72 3.42
C LYS A 351 -22.56 13.00 3.16
N ARG A 352 -23.35 13.51 4.11
CA ARG A 352 -24.09 14.78 4.04
C ARG A 352 -23.52 15.88 4.93
N GLN A 353 -22.70 15.51 5.91
CA GLN A 353 -22.10 16.48 6.82
C GLN A 353 -20.98 17.25 6.15
N LYS A 354 -20.90 18.55 6.46
CA LYS A 354 -19.83 19.43 5.96
C LYS A 354 -18.43 18.95 6.32
N ILE A 355 -18.24 18.19 7.40
CA ILE A 355 -16.92 17.68 7.76
C ILE A 355 -16.42 16.58 6.79
N PHE A 356 -17.33 15.90 6.11
CA PHE A 356 -17.00 14.97 5.03
C PHE A 356 -17.09 15.63 3.65
N ASN A 357 -17.91 16.69 3.53
CA ASN A 357 -18.28 17.28 2.23
C ASN A 357 -17.68 18.64 1.92
N LYS A 358 -16.98 19.24 2.87
CA LYS A 358 -16.42 20.56 2.72
C LYS A 358 -14.95 20.48 3.04
N ASN A 359 -14.17 20.88 2.04
CA ASN A 359 -13.08 21.83 2.15
C ASN A 359 -13.42 22.85 3.25
N ILE A 360 -13.13 22.53 4.52
CA ILE A 360 -13.16 23.53 5.58
C ILE A 360 -11.99 24.43 5.22
N LEU A 361 -12.30 25.48 4.46
CA LEU A 361 -11.47 26.65 4.32
C LEU A 361 -11.19 27.07 5.75
N ASP A 362 -9.93 26.96 6.16
CA ASP A 362 -9.45 27.73 7.30
C ASP A 362 -9.76 29.23 7.05
N HIS A 363 -9.49 30.08 8.04
CA HIS A 363 -9.72 31.52 7.90
C HIS A 363 -8.90 32.18 6.78
N GLN A 364 -8.09 31.42 6.03
CA GLN A 364 -7.18 31.86 4.97
C GLN A 364 -7.51 31.28 3.58
N GLY A 365 -8.46 30.34 3.48
CA GLY A 365 -8.96 29.84 2.19
C GLY A 365 -8.28 28.58 1.64
N HIS A 366 -7.62 27.76 2.48
CA HIS A 366 -6.95 26.54 2.05
C HIS A 366 -7.78 25.26 2.23
N VAL A 367 -7.59 24.29 1.34
CA VAL A 367 -8.25 22.96 1.35
C VAL A 367 -7.23 21.90 1.77
N ASP A 368 -7.20 21.57 3.06
CA ASP A 368 -6.14 20.69 3.59
C ASP A 368 -6.54 19.22 3.74
N VAL A 369 -7.84 18.90 3.82
CA VAL A 369 -8.33 17.52 4.02
C VAL A 369 -9.57 17.27 3.16
N ASP A 370 -9.55 16.21 2.38
CA ASP A 370 -10.69 15.70 1.61
C ASP A 370 -11.08 14.34 2.16
N ALA A 371 -12.29 14.26 2.71
CA ALA A 371 -12.71 13.16 3.56
C ALA A 371 -13.75 12.30 2.84
N ILE A 372 -13.43 11.02 2.65
CA ILE A 372 -14.24 10.08 1.88
C ILE A 372 -14.77 9.03 2.84
N ALA A 373 -16.08 9.04 3.09
CA ALA A 373 -16.73 8.02 3.90
C ALA A 373 -17.07 6.81 3.02
N PHE A 374 -16.58 5.63 3.41
CA PHE A 374 -16.82 4.40 2.67
C PHE A 374 -17.26 3.26 3.59
N ASN A 375 -17.87 2.24 2.99
CA ASN A 375 -18.36 1.06 3.68
C ASN A 375 -17.93 -0.18 2.88
N ILE A 376 -17.27 -1.13 3.54
CA ILE A 376 -16.75 -2.32 2.86
C ILE A 376 -17.85 -3.19 2.25
N TYR A 377 -19.06 -3.20 2.81
CA TYR A 377 -20.16 -3.97 2.24
C TYR A 377 -20.71 -3.32 0.97
N GLU A 378 -20.73 -1.98 0.89
CA GLU A 378 -21.10 -1.28 -0.36
C GLU A 378 -20.06 -1.53 -1.47
N ILE A 379 -18.77 -1.54 -1.13
CA ILE A 379 -17.68 -1.84 -2.08
C ILE A 379 -17.73 -3.31 -2.50
N GLY A 380 -17.82 -4.23 -1.55
CA GLY A 380 -17.89 -5.67 -1.85
C GLY A 380 -19.14 -6.05 -2.62
N ALA A 381 -20.28 -5.41 -2.36
CA ALA A 381 -21.48 -5.60 -3.17
C ALA A 381 -21.27 -5.11 -4.61
N SER A 382 -20.53 -4.02 -4.81
CA SER A 382 -20.18 -3.55 -6.15
C SER A 382 -19.30 -4.56 -6.87
N ASP A 383 -18.23 -4.98 -6.22
CA ASP A 383 -17.23 -5.90 -6.75
C ASP A 383 -17.83 -7.28 -7.06
N LEU A 384 -18.58 -7.87 -6.12
CA LEU A 384 -19.25 -9.17 -6.27
C LEU A 384 -20.28 -9.20 -7.43
N LEU A 385 -20.91 -8.06 -7.72
CA LEU A 385 -21.94 -7.96 -8.76
C LEU A 385 -21.40 -7.44 -10.09
N SER A 386 -20.11 -7.09 -10.17
CA SER A 386 -19.48 -6.52 -11.39
C SER A 386 -19.59 -7.47 -12.59
N ASP A 387 -19.58 -8.77 -12.33
CA ASP A 387 -19.70 -9.80 -13.36
C ASP A 387 -21.14 -10.16 -13.73
N ILE A 388 -22.16 -9.69 -13.01
CA ILE A 388 -23.55 -10.00 -13.35
C ILE A 388 -23.92 -9.31 -14.66
N LYS A 389 -24.19 -10.12 -15.67
CA LYS A 389 -24.70 -9.69 -16.96
C LYS A 389 -25.89 -10.58 -17.32
N PRO A 390 -26.97 -10.07 -17.93
CA PRO A 390 -28.19 -10.84 -18.26
C PRO A 390 -28.00 -12.05 -19.18
N THR A 391 -26.77 -12.46 -19.50
CA THR A 391 -26.43 -13.46 -20.53
C THR A 391 -25.13 -14.21 -20.23
N GLN A 392 -24.64 -14.23 -18.98
CA GLN A 392 -23.49 -15.08 -18.64
C GLN A 392 -23.82 -16.59 -18.54
N THR A 393 -25.06 -16.99 -18.82
CA THR A 393 -25.39 -18.40 -19.05
C THR A 393 -25.55 -18.62 -20.55
N TYR A 394 -24.78 -19.59 -21.06
CA TYR A 394 -24.75 -20.18 -22.40
C TYR A 394 -23.61 -19.79 -23.36
N ASN A 395 -23.18 -20.84 -24.06
CA ASN A 395 -21.88 -21.06 -24.69
C ASN A 395 -21.45 -19.98 -25.68
N ALA A 396 -20.13 -19.75 -25.72
CA ALA A 396 -19.45 -18.77 -26.56
C ALA A 396 -19.51 -19.05 -28.09
N GLU A 397 -20.35 -19.99 -28.54
CA GLU A 397 -20.43 -20.43 -29.95
C GLU A 397 -21.65 -19.88 -30.70
N ASP A 398 -22.66 -19.32 -30.01
CA ASP A 398 -23.88 -18.83 -30.68
C ASP A 398 -23.80 -17.33 -31.01
N TYR A 399 -23.46 -17.04 -32.27
CA TYR A 399 -23.32 -15.70 -32.87
C TYR A 399 -24.64 -14.90 -33.04
N ASN A 400 -25.78 -15.36 -32.50
CA ASN A 400 -27.10 -14.73 -32.67
C ASN A 400 -27.66 -14.12 -31.36
N TYR A 401 -26.84 -13.29 -30.72
CA TYR A 401 -27.12 -12.68 -29.41
C TYR A 401 -28.31 -11.70 -29.37
N PHE A 402 -28.76 -11.16 -30.51
CA PHE A 402 -29.94 -10.26 -30.53
C PHE A 402 -31.26 -10.96 -30.19
N ASN A 403 -31.31 -12.30 -30.18
CA ASN A 403 -32.54 -13.04 -29.84
C ASN A 403 -32.73 -13.31 -28.34
N HIS A 404 -31.70 -13.12 -27.49
CA HIS A 404 -31.76 -13.38 -26.04
C HIS A 404 -31.91 -12.12 -25.18
N ILE A 405 -32.16 -10.96 -25.81
CA ILE A 405 -32.47 -9.70 -25.10
C ILE A 405 -33.76 -9.83 -24.26
N ASN A 406 -34.57 -10.88 -24.42
CA ASN A 406 -35.84 -11.03 -23.70
C ASN A 406 -35.79 -11.86 -22.42
N ASP A 407 -34.64 -12.43 -22.03
CA ASP A 407 -34.58 -13.28 -20.84
C ASP A 407 -34.56 -12.43 -19.55
N ASP A 408 -35.39 -12.83 -18.57
CA ASP A 408 -35.47 -12.17 -17.28
C ASP A 408 -34.24 -12.52 -16.42
N LEU A 409 -33.61 -11.51 -15.84
CA LEU A 409 -32.54 -11.73 -14.86
C LEU A 409 -33.16 -12.05 -13.50
N HIS A 410 -32.94 -13.27 -13.02
CA HIS A 410 -33.37 -13.73 -11.71
C HIS A 410 -32.16 -14.03 -10.82
N ILE A 411 -32.04 -13.25 -9.74
CA ILE A 411 -30.98 -13.35 -8.73
C ILE A 411 -31.57 -13.88 -7.43
N ILE A 412 -30.96 -14.93 -6.88
CA ILE A 412 -31.26 -15.39 -5.53
C ILE A 412 -30.21 -14.81 -4.57
N VAL A 413 -30.63 -14.26 -3.44
CA VAL A 413 -29.72 -13.76 -2.40
C VAL A 413 -30.14 -14.29 -1.04
N ALA A 414 -29.30 -15.14 -0.45
CA ALA A 414 -29.47 -15.71 0.89
C ALA A 414 -28.57 -14.97 1.89
N GLY A 415 -29.15 -14.50 2.99
CA GLY A 415 -28.41 -13.83 4.06
C GLY A 415 -29.33 -13.18 5.09
N ASN A 416 -28.75 -12.56 6.12
CA ASN A 416 -29.52 -12.00 7.24
C ASN A 416 -29.06 -10.59 7.69
N GLY A 417 -28.01 -10.05 7.07
CA GLY A 417 -27.21 -8.97 7.65
C GLY A 417 -27.01 -7.72 6.80
N LYS A 418 -25.92 -7.01 7.06
CA LYS A 418 -25.49 -5.77 6.39
C LYS A 418 -25.06 -6.04 4.96
N PHE A 419 -24.42 -7.18 4.70
CA PHE A 419 -23.96 -7.49 3.35
C PHE A 419 -25.12 -7.75 2.40
N LEU A 420 -26.13 -8.52 2.82
CA LEU A 420 -27.40 -8.68 2.11
C LEU A 420 -28.03 -7.32 1.73
N LYS A 421 -28.11 -6.39 2.69
CA LYS A 421 -28.66 -5.03 2.42
C LYS A 421 -27.85 -4.28 1.37
N ALA A 422 -26.53 -4.36 1.44
CA ALA A 422 -25.64 -3.72 0.48
C ALA A 422 -25.80 -4.32 -0.93
N ILE A 423 -25.90 -5.64 -1.06
CA ILE A 423 -26.16 -6.36 -2.31
C ILE A 423 -27.50 -5.91 -2.91
N LEU A 424 -28.58 -5.93 -2.14
CA LEU A 424 -29.91 -5.50 -2.62
C LEU A 424 -29.93 -4.05 -3.10
N LYS A 425 -29.28 -3.16 -2.35
CA LYS A 425 -29.14 -1.75 -2.71
C LYS A 425 -28.32 -1.57 -3.99
N HIS A 426 -27.30 -2.40 -4.19
CA HIS A 426 -26.46 -2.35 -5.38
C HIS A 426 -27.20 -2.94 -6.60
N ILE A 427 -27.89 -4.08 -6.46
CA ILE A 427 -28.78 -4.64 -7.49
C ILE A 427 -29.80 -3.58 -7.93
N ALA A 428 -30.47 -2.93 -6.97
CA ALA A 428 -31.45 -1.89 -7.27
C ALA A 428 -30.85 -0.69 -8.01
N ARG A 429 -29.56 -0.37 -7.81
CA ARG A 429 -28.90 0.76 -8.49
C ARG A 429 -28.37 0.40 -9.87
N PHE A 430 -28.04 -0.87 -10.10
CA PHE A 430 -27.15 -1.26 -11.17
C PHE A 430 -27.74 -2.27 -12.16
N CYS A 431 -28.63 -3.16 -11.70
CA CYS A 431 -29.25 -4.20 -12.53
C CYS A 431 -30.42 -3.64 -13.37
N HIS A 432 -30.12 -2.58 -14.12
CA HIS A 432 -30.96 -1.98 -15.14
C HIS A 432 -30.32 -2.23 -16.49
N TYR A 433 -31.01 -3.00 -17.33
CA TYR A 433 -30.45 -3.50 -18.57
C TYR A 433 -31.28 -3.05 -19.79
N PRO A 434 -30.71 -3.14 -21.00
CA PRO A 434 -31.39 -2.73 -22.23
C PRO A 434 -32.66 -3.52 -22.56
N ASN A 435 -32.86 -4.69 -21.97
CA ASN A 435 -34.10 -5.47 -22.11
C ASN A 435 -35.33 -4.77 -21.52
N LEU A 436 -35.12 -3.81 -20.60
CA LEU A 436 -36.15 -3.05 -19.87
C LEU A 436 -37.04 -3.92 -18.96
N ASN A 437 -36.76 -5.21 -18.84
CA ASN A 437 -37.43 -6.09 -17.88
C ASN A 437 -36.96 -5.76 -16.46
N LYS A 438 -37.82 -6.04 -15.48
CA LYS A 438 -37.44 -5.88 -14.07
C LYS A 438 -36.57 -7.05 -13.66
N THR A 439 -35.47 -6.75 -12.98
CA THR A 439 -34.67 -7.79 -12.32
C THR A 439 -35.49 -8.41 -11.20
N ILE A 440 -35.64 -9.73 -11.26
CA ILE A 440 -36.32 -10.55 -10.25
C ILE A 440 -35.30 -10.88 -9.17
N VAL A 441 -35.66 -10.66 -7.90
CA VAL A 441 -34.77 -10.94 -6.76
C VAL A 441 -35.50 -11.78 -5.73
N SER A 442 -35.07 -13.02 -5.56
CA SER A 442 -35.58 -13.89 -4.49
C SER A 442 -34.65 -13.79 -3.29
N VAL A 443 -35.13 -13.18 -2.20
CA VAL A 443 -34.38 -12.99 -0.95
C VAL A 443 -34.75 -14.07 0.03
N ILE A 444 -33.75 -14.83 0.48
CA ILE A 444 -33.90 -15.88 1.47
C ILE A 444 -33.33 -15.37 2.78
N THR A 445 -34.21 -15.14 3.75
CA THR A 445 -33.84 -14.59 5.05
C THR A 445 -34.86 -14.99 6.10
N ASP A 446 -34.37 -15.47 7.24
CA ASP A 446 -35.20 -15.70 8.43
C ASP A 446 -35.32 -14.42 9.30
N ASN A 447 -34.68 -13.32 8.89
CA ASN A 447 -34.77 -12.03 9.56
C ASN A 447 -36.02 -11.26 9.11
N GLU A 448 -37.10 -11.38 9.87
CA GLU A 448 -38.38 -10.69 9.63
C GLU A 448 -38.29 -9.16 9.73
N SER A 449 -37.24 -8.60 10.35
CA SER A 449 -37.09 -7.14 10.50
C SER A 449 -36.61 -6.43 9.23
N LEU A 450 -36.25 -7.18 8.19
CA LEU A 450 -35.76 -6.64 6.92
C LEU A 450 -36.91 -6.06 6.08
N ASN A 451 -37.04 -4.73 6.02
CA ASN A 451 -38.05 -4.09 5.18
C ASN A 451 -37.65 -4.15 3.68
N LEU A 452 -38.11 -5.19 2.98
CA LEU A 452 -37.89 -5.38 1.55
C LEU A 452 -38.95 -4.70 0.67
N ARG A 453 -40.10 -4.31 1.25
CA ARG A 453 -41.25 -3.80 0.50
C ARG A 453 -40.92 -2.55 -0.31
N GLN A 454 -40.03 -1.70 0.21
CA GLN A 454 -39.59 -0.48 -0.45
C GLN A 454 -39.10 -0.75 -1.89
N TYR A 455 -38.37 -1.84 -2.13
CA TYR A 455 -37.82 -2.15 -3.45
C TYR A 455 -38.91 -2.47 -4.50
N ASN A 456 -40.02 -3.04 -4.06
CA ASN A 456 -41.20 -3.33 -4.90
C ASN A 456 -42.06 -2.09 -5.12
N ASP A 457 -42.27 -1.28 -4.07
CA ASP A 457 -43.16 -0.11 -4.11
C ASP A 457 -42.66 0.93 -5.15
N TYR A 458 -41.35 1.02 -5.35
CA TYR A 458 -40.75 1.88 -6.37
C TYR A 458 -40.85 1.32 -7.79
N GLY A 459 -41.26 0.05 -7.94
CA GLY A 459 -41.41 -0.62 -9.23
C GLY A 459 -40.10 -0.90 -9.96
N ILE A 460 -38.97 -0.84 -9.26
CA ILE A 460 -37.60 -0.98 -9.78
C ILE A 460 -37.22 -2.45 -9.91
N LEU A 461 -37.51 -3.25 -8.88
CA LEU A 461 -37.23 -4.68 -8.79
C LEU A 461 -38.53 -5.46 -8.59
N ASP A 462 -38.50 -6.76 -8.89
CA ASP A 462 -39.50 -7.73 -8.41
C ASP A 462 -38.88 -8.57 -7.29
N VAL A 463 -38.99 -8.10 -6.05
CA VAL A 463 -38.42 -8.72 -4.86
C VAL A 463 -39.43 -9.66 -4.20
N LYS A 464 -39.07 -10.94 -4.08
CA LYS A 464 -39.84 -11.95 -3.35
C LYS A 464 -39.04 -12.39 -2.13
N GLN A 465 -39.70 -12.53 -0.99
CA GLN A 465 -39.06 -12.95 0.27
C GLN A 465 -39.49 -14.37 0.63
N TYR A 466 -38.53 -15.18 1.05
CA TYR A 466 -38.73 -16.56 1.50
C TYR A 466 -37.97 -16.77 2.82
N THR A 467 -38.54 -17.58 3.73
CA THR A 467 -37.76 -18.16 4.83
C THR A 467 -36.89 -19.31 4.31
N THR A 468 -35.86 -19.69 5.06
CA THR A 468 -35.00 -20.82 4.69
C THR A 468 -35.83 -22.10 4.49
N HIS A 469 -36.78 -22.36 5.37
CA HIS A 469 -37.66 -23.52 5.28
C HIS A 469 -38.57 -23.48 4.04
N GLN A 470 -39.19 -22.33 3.75
CA GLN A 470 -40.04 -22.15 2.57
C GLN A 470 -39.26 -22.38 1.27
N PHE A 471 -38.02 -21.90 1.21
CA PHE A 471 -37.17 -22.08 0.04
C PHE A 471 -36.79 -23.55 -0.18
N ILE A 472 -36.40 -24.25 0.89
CA ILE A 472 -36.11 -25.69 0.84
C ILE A 472 -37.33 -26.48 0.36
N ASP A 473 -38.52 -26.18 0.86
CA ASP A 473 -39.76 -26.85 0.42
C ASP A 473 -40.04 -26.60 -1.07
N LEU A 474 -39.87 -25.36 -1.54
CA LEU A 474 -40.06 -25.00 -2.95
C LEU A 474 -39.10 -25.75 -3.90
N THR A 475 -37.84 -25.88 -3.51
CA THR A 475 -36.83 -26.62 -4.28
C THR A 475 -37.06 -28.13 -4.23
N SER A 476 -37.54 -28.65 -3.09
CA SER A 476 -37.83 -30.08 -2.90
C SER A 476 -39.01 -30.56 -3.76
N ASP A 477 -40.00 -29.69 -3.99
CA ASP A 477 -41.17 -29.97 -4.82
C ASP A 477 -40.89 -29.97 -6.35
N LYS A 478 -39.63 -29.83 -6.78
CA LYS A 478 -39.22 -29.67 -8.19
C LYS A 478 -39.97 -28.56 -8.93
N LYS A 479 -40.36 -27.49 -8.24
CA LYS A 479 -40.72 -26.26 -8.95
C LYS A 479 -39.42 -25.65 -9.44
N ASP A 480 -39.23 -25.63 -10.76
CA ASP A 480 -38.05 -25.04 -11.39
C ASP A 480 -37.92 -23.57 -10.95
N LEU A 481 -37.01 -23.33 -10.00
CA LEU A 481 -36.48 -22.02 -9.68
C LEU A 481 -35.37 -21.74 -10.69
N SER A 482 -35.77 -21.39 -11.91
CA SER A 482 -34.85 -20.90 -12.93
C SER A 482 -34.27 -19.57 -12.45
N ALA A 483 -33.07 -19.63 -11.89
CA ALA A 483 -32.29 -18.48 -11.46
C ALA A 483 -30.97 -18.48 -12.22
N ASN A 484 -30.48 -17.29 -12.57
CA ASN A 484 -29.19 -17.19 -13.26
C ASN A 484 -28.04 -17.35 -12.26
N ILE A 485 -28.23 -16.87 -11.03
CA ILE A 485 -27.19 -16.83 -10.00
C ILE A 485 -27.79 -16.81 -8.59
N MET A 486 -27.09 -17.45 -7.66
CA MET A 486 -27.39 -17.46 -6.23
C MET A 486 -26.19 -16.96 -5.42
N TYR A 487 -26.41 -15.94 -4.59
CA TYR A 487 -25.43 -15.43 -3.64
C TYR A 487 -25.78 -15.88 -2.22
N ILE A 488 -24.80 -16.40 -1.50
CA ILE A 488 -24.89 -16.71 -0.08
C ILE A 488 -24.00 -15.72 0.66
N CYS A 489 -24.58 -14.75 1.36
CA CYS A 489 -23.89 -13.58 1.90
C CYS A 489 -24.31 -13.28 3.35
N PHE A 490 -24.00 -14.21 4.25
CA PHE A 490 -24.24 -14.03 5.69
C PHE A 490 -23.16 -13.14 6.31
N ASP A 491 -23.52 -12.36 7.34
CA ASP A 491 -22.54 -11.51 8.05
C ASP A 491 -21.61 -12.35 8.96
N ASP A 492 -21.99 -13.60 9.26
CA ASP A 492 -21.21 -14.60 10.00
C ASP A 492 -20.99 -15.84 9.12
N ASP A 493 -19.76 -16.34 9.11
CA ASP A 493 -19.38 -17.55 8.37
C ASP A 493 -20.09 -18.78 8.96
N GLU A 494 -20.33 -18.86 10.27
CA GLU A 494 -21.01 -20.01 10.91
C GLU A 494 -22.46 -20.16 10.37
N ASP A 495 -23.22 -19.07 10.35
CA ASP A 495 -24.56 -19.04 9.77
C ASP A 495 -24.52 -19.36 8.27
N GLY A 496 -23.57 -18.76 7.54
CA GLY A 496 -23.42 -18.94 6.10
C GLY A 496 -23.08 -20.38 5.71
N LEU A 497 -22.19 -21.02 6.45
CA LEU A 497 -21.81 -22.42 6.24
C LEU A 497 -22.93 -23.38 6.66
N SER A 498 -23.61 -23.11 7.77
CA SER A 498 -24.80 -23.87 8.17
C SER A 498 -25.89 -23.82 7.09
N TYR A 499 -26.12 -22.64 6.51
CA TYR A 499 -27.04 -22.47 5.39
C TYR A 499 -26.55 -23.22 4.15
N LEU A 500 -25.27 -23.07 3.82
CA LEU A 500 -24.67 -23.76 2.69
C LEU A 500 -24.88 -25.27 2.82
N ILE A 501 -24.58 -25.88 3.96
CA ILE A 501 -24.77 -27.32 4.23
C ILE A 501 -26.24 -27.74 4.05
N LYS A 502 -27.20 -26.93 4.52
CA LYS A 502 -28.64 -27.20 4.31
C LYS A 502 -29.02 -27.11 2.83
N LEU A 503 -28.40 -26.19 2.08
CA LEU A 503 -28.58 -26.05 0.64
C LEU A 503 -28.04 -27.27 -0.11
N LEU A 504 -26.94 -27.89 0.36
CA LEU A 504 -26.39 -29.11 -0.25
C LEU A 504 -27.37 -30.29 -0.21
N GLN A 505 -28.34 -30.25 0.70
CA GLN A 505 -29.36 -31.29 0.83
C GLN A 505 -30.54 -31.07 -0.15
N THR A 506 -30.58 -29.96 -0.89
CA THR A 506 -31.64 -29.65 -1.87
C THR A 506 -31.19 -29.93 -3.31
N LYS A 507 -32.17 -30.15 -4.20
CA LYS A 507 -31.92 -30.33 -5.64
C LYS A 507 -32.10 -28.99 -6.35
N LEU A 508 -31.02 -28.20 -6.45
CA LEU A 508 -30.96 -27.04 -7.33
C LEU A 508 -30.73 -27.48 -8.79
N ASP A 509 -31.19 -26.66 -9.73
CA ASP A 509 -30.90 -26.80 -11.14
C ASP A 509 -29.38 -26.58 -11.37
N GLU A 510 -28.74 -27.47 -12.14
CA GLU A 510 -27.30 -27.43 -12.46
C GLU A 510 -26.88 -26.12 -13.16
N SER A 511 -27.82 -25.40 -13.77
CA SER A 511 -27.55 -24.14 -14.46
C SER A 511 -27.37 -22.93 -13.53
N VAL A 512 -27.71 -23.05 -12.24
CA VAL A 512 -27.60 -21.95 -11.29
C VAL A 512 -26.16 -21.77 -10.84
N LYS A 513 -25.53 -20.64 -11.18
CA LYS A 513 -24.22 -20.28 -10.62
C LYS A 513 -24.36 -19.97 -9.13
N ILE A 514 -23.60 -20.62 -8.25
CA ILE A 514 -23.63 -20.37 -6.80
C ILE A 514 -22.34 -19.68 -6.37
N VAL A 515 -22.47 -18.58 -5.63
CA VAL A 515 -21.35 -17.84 -5.04
C VAL A 515 -21.54 -17.74 -3.53
N TYR A 516 -20.61 -18.32 -2.78
CA TYR A 516 -20.53 -18.17 -1.33
C TYR A 516 -19.60 -17.00 -0.99
N ALA A 517 -20.18 -15.92 -0.47
CA ALA A 517 -19.49 -14.69 -0.16
C ALA A 517 -19.21 -14.60 1.35
N SER A 518 -18.01 -15.05 1.74
CA SER A 518 -17.52 -15.03 3.10
C SER A 518 -17.15 -13.60 3.55
N PRO A 519 -17.61 -13.13 4.72
CA PRO A 519 -17.10 -11.92 5.36
C PRO A 519 -15.64 -12.02 5.81
N GLN A 520 -15.03 -13.21 5.86
CA GLN A 520 -13.66 -13.44 6.33
C GLN A 520 -12.70 -13.78 5.18
N GLN A 521 -11.45 -14.07 5.51
CA GLN A 521 -10.43 -14.51 4.55
C GLN A 521 -10.70 -15.95 4.11
N LEU A 522 -10.45 -16.23 2.82
CA LEU A 522 -10.65 -17.56 2.23
C LEU A 522 -9.94 -18.68 3.02
N GLU A 523 -8.72 -18.44 3.50
CA GLU A 523 -7.96 -19.44 4.27
C GLU A 523 -8.63 -19.82 5.59
N THR A 524 -9.24 -18.85 6.28
CA THR A 524 -9.96 -19.09 7.54
C THR A 524 -11.23 -19.89 7.29
N THR A 525 -12.00 -19.52 6.27
CA THR A 525 -13.21 -20.24 5.86
C THR A 525 -12.89 -21.68 5.47
N LYS A 526 -11.78 -21.91 4.74
CA LYS A 526 -11.32 -23.25 4.34
C LYS A 526 -10.92 -24.15 5.51
N GLN A 527 -10.44 -23.56 6.61
CA GLN A 527 -10.05 -24.31 7.81
C GLN A 527 -11.23 -24.60 8.75
N ASN A 528 -12.45 -24.18 8.39
CA ASN A 528 -13.61 -24.42 9.22
C ASN A 528 -13.90 -25.95 9.30
N PRO A 529 -13.96 -26.53 10.51
CA PRO A 529 -14.20 -27.95 10.69
C PRO A 529 -15.48 -28.44 9.98
N GLU A 530 -16.54 -27.64 9.96
CA GLU A 530 -17.84 -28.05 9.41
C GLU A 530 -17.79 -28.33 7.90
N LEU A 531 -16.96 -27.60 7.15
CA LEU A 531 -16.71 -27.84 5.73
C LEU A 531 -15.90 -29.12 5.48
N LEU A 532 -15.00 -29.47 6.40
CA LEU A 532 -14.13 -30.66 6.31
C LEU A 532 -14.87 -31.97 6.62
N PHE A 533 -16.07 -31.91 7.22
CA PHE A 533 -16.89 -33.08 7.55
C PHE A 533 -17.97 -33.39 6.50
N VAL A 534 -18.05 -32.63 5.40
CA VAL A 534 -18.94 -32.96 4.28
C VAL A 534 -18.17 -33.86 3.32
N ASP A 535 -18.59 -35.13 3.23
CA ASP A 535 -17.87 -36.23 2.55
C ASP A 535 -17.59 -36.00 1.04
N ASP A 536 -18.18 -34.98 0.42
CA ASP A 536 -18.11 -34.69 -1.02
C ASP A 536 -17.57 -33.28 -1.38
N VAL A 537 -16.95 -32.58 -0.43
CA VAL A 537 -16.36 -31.24 -0.67
C VAL A 537 -14.92 -31.37 -1.15
N VAL A 538 -14.67 -31.05 -2.43
CA VAL A 538 -13.32 -30.96 -2.99
C VAL A 538 -12.97 -29.48 -3.23
N ILE A 539 -11.91 -29.01 -2.57
CA ILE A 539 -11.33 -27.68 -2.86
C ILE A 539 -10.49 -27.80 -4.13
N ASN A 540 -10.87 -27.09 -5.18
CA ASN A 540 -10.20 -27.14 -6.47
C ASN A 540 -8.79 -26.52 -6.42
N SER A 541 -7.97 -26.81 -7.45
CA SER A 541 -6.58 -26.34 -7.54
C SER A 541 -6.43 -24.81 -7.60
N ASP A 542 -7.46 -24.11 -8.07
CA ASP A 542 -7.52 -22.65 -8.07
C ASP A 542 -7.76 -22.05 -6.66
N GLN A 543 -8.12 -22.91 -5.71
CA GLN A 543 -8.50 -22.58 -4.34
C GLN A 543 -9.58 -21.49 -4.20
N LYS A 544 -10.33 -21.22 -5.28
CA LYS A 544 -11.42 -20.23 -5.34
C LYS A 544 -12.77 -20.88 -5.60
N SER A 545 -12.83 -22.19 -5.74
CA SER A 545 -14.09 -22.91 -5.89
C SER A 545 -14.12 -24.19 -5.04
N ILE A 546 -15.33 -24.53 -4.61
CA ILE A 546 -15.67 -25.80 -3.98
C ILE A 546 -16.50 -26.60 -4.99
N ARG A 547 -16.09 -27.82 -5.25
CA ARG A 547 -16.90 -28.79 -5.98
C ARG A 547 -17.68 -29.65 -4.99
N LEU A 548 -18.97 -29.83 -5.26
CA LEU A 548 -19.91 -30.63 -4.49
C LEU A 548 -20.52 -31.69 -5.38
N ASN A 549 -20.18 -32.95 -5.09
CA ASN A 549 -20.43 -34.09 -5.96
C ASN A 549 -19.88 -33.86 -7.37
N ASP A 550 -20.23 -34.69 -8.35
CA ASP A 550 -19.75 -34.49 -9.72
C ASP A 550 -20.42 -33.29 -10.45
N GLU A 551 -21.44 -32.65 -9.87
CA GLU A 551 -22.42 -31.82 -10.60
C GLU A 551 -22.48 -30.33 -10.17
N ILE A 552 -22.16 -29.93 -8.92
CA ILE A 552 -22.34 -28.54 -8.44
C ILE A 552 -21.01 -27.85 -8.16
N TYR A 553 -20.83 -26.64 -8.69
CA TYR A 553 -19.67 -25.78 -8.45
C TYR A 553 -20.08 -24.53 -7.67
N ILE A 554 -19.39 -24.27 -6.55
CA ILE A 554 -19.56 -23.08 -5.72
C ILE A 554 -18.32 -22.22 -5.81
N GLU A 555 -18.48 -20.99 -6.28
CA GLU A 555 -17.45 -19.99 -6.26
C GLU A 555 -17.32 -19.39 -4.85
N LEU A 556 -16.10 -19.30 -4.34
CA LEU A 556 -15.80 -18.68 -3.06
C LEU A 556 -15.35 -17.25 -3.28
N TYR A 557 -16.04 -16.33 -2.64
CA TYR A 557 -15.71 -14.91 -2.61
C TYR A 557 -15.34 -14.51 -1.18
N SER A 558 -14.19 -13.87 -0.97
CA SER A 558 -13.86 -13.29 0.33
C SER A 558 -14.00 -11.78 0.28
N LEU A 559 -14.96 -11.27 1.03
CA LEU A 559 -15.24 -9.84 1.13
C LEU A 559 -14.01 -9.06 1.55
N LEU A 560 -13.32 -9.50 2.60
CA LEU A 560 -12.13 -8.80 3.08
C LEU A 560 -10.99 -8.90 2.08
N ASP A 561 -10.87 -10.04 1.40
CA ASP A 561 -9.78 -10.23 0.48
C ASP A 561 -9.91 -9.35 -0.76
N GLU A 562 -11.10 -9.25 -1.33
CA GLU A 562 -11.30 -8.48 -2.55
C GLU A 562 -11.45 -6.97 -2.23
N VAL A 563 -12.13 -6.60 -1.13
CA VAL A 563 -12.39 -5.17 -0.82
C VAL A 563 -11.18 -4.43 -0.25
N CYS A 564 -10.29 -5.09 0.49
CA CYS A 564 -9.15 -4.42 1.15
C CYS A 564 -7.93 -4.27 0.22
N GLU A 565 -8.19 -3.98 -1.05
CA GLU A 565 -7.20 -3.68 -2.08
C GLU A 565 -7.18 -2.19 -2.42
N VAL A 566 -6.03 -1.70 -2.86
CA VAL A 566 -5.79 -0.30 -3.21
C VAL A 566 -6.76 0.17 -4.30
N ASP A 567 -7.00 -0.67 -5.30
CA ASP A 567 -7.83 -0.34 -6.44
C ASP A 567 -9.32 -0.22 -6.03
N ASN A 568 -9.76 -1.01 -5.05
CA ASN A 568 -11.13 -0.97 -4.55
C ASN A 568 -11.39 0.16 -3.55
N ILE A 569 -10.43 0.47 -2.66
CA ILE A 569 -10.58 1.55 -1.66
C ILE A 569 -10.38 2.93 -2.28
N PHE A 570 -9.37 3.10 -3.14
CA PHE A 570 -9.09 4.41 -3.76
C PHE A 570 -9.86 4.62 -5.06
N ASN A 571 -10.09 3.55 -5.82
CA ASN A 571 -10.83 3.50 -7.09
C ASN A 571 -10.61 4.73 -7.98
N GLN A 572 -9.35 4.96 -8.34
CA GLN A 572 -8.91 6.19 -9.01
C GLN A 572 -9.53 6.34 -10.41
N ASP A 573 -9.66 5.24 -11.15
CA ASP A 573 -10.22 5.24 -12.50
C ASP A 573 -11.71 5.60 -12.49
N LEU A 574 -12.49 4.97 -11.60
CA LEU A 574 -13.91 5.29 -11.45
C LEU A 574 -14.10 6.74 -10.99
N ASN A 575 -13.29 7.20 -10.03
CA ASN A 575 -13.32 8.59 -9.57
C ASN A 575 -13.00 9.58 -10.70
N THR A 576 -12.03 9.25 -11.55
CA THR A 576 -11.65 10.08 -12.70
C THR A 576 -12.80 10.18 -13.71
N ARG A 577 -13.44 9.06 -14.05
CA ARG A 577 -14.60 9.06 -14.95
C ARG A 577 -15.80 9.77 -14.35
N ALA A 578 -16.08 9.55 -13.07
CA ALA A 578 -17.15 10.22 -12.35
C ALA A 578 -16.97 11.75 -12.38
N LYS A 579 -15.74 12.22 -12.19
CA LYS A 579 -15.39 13.63 -12.30
C LYS A 579 -15.60 14.16 -13.73
N LYS A 580 -15.13 13.46 -14.76
CA LYS A 580 -15.38 13.84 -16.17
C LYS A 580 -16.88 13.98 -16.46
N LEU A 581 -17.69 13.01 -16.03
CA LEU A 581 -19.14 13.05 -16.19
C LEU A 581 -19.79 14.24 -15.47
N TYR A 582 -19.35 14.53 -14.25
CA TYR A 582 -19.82 15.70 -13.50
C TYR A 582 -19.44 17.01 -14.19
N ASP A 583 -18.20 17.13 -14.68
CA ASP A 583 -17.71 18.35 -15.32
C ASP A 583 -18.46 18.69 -16.63
N LEU A 584 -19.03 17.68 -17.29
CA LEU A 584 -19.92 17.87 -18.46
C LEU A 584 -21.35 18.31 -18.09
N TYR A 585 -21.78 18.10 -16.84
CA TYR A 585 -23.08 18.54 -16.35
C TYR A 585 -23.04 18.99 -14.89
N PRO A 586 -22.28 20.06 -14.58
CA PRO A 586 -22.04 20.45 -13.20
C PRO A 586 -23.27 21.13 -12.62
N ILE A 587 -23.40 21.06 -11.29
CA ILE A 587 -24.34 21.93 -10.58
C ILE A 587 -23.86 23.37 -10.77
N LYS A 588 -24.76 24.24 -11.22
CA LYS A 588 -24.43 25.63 -11.58
C LYS A 588 -23.63 26.32 -10.47
N GLY A 589 -22.40 26.73 -10.81
CA GLY A 589 -21.49 27.46 -9.91
C GLY A 589 -20.78 26.59 -8.86
N LYS A 590 -20.73 25.26 -9.03
CA LYS A 590 -19.98 24.35 -8.16
C LYS A 590 -19.06 23.42 -8.96
N THR A 591 -17.80 23.38 -8.54
CA THR A 591 -16.80 22.39 -8.99
C THR A 591 -16.97 21.05 -8.27
N TRP A 592 -16.31 20.00 -8.78
CA TRP A 592 -16.26 18.67 -8.16
C TRP A 592 -15.84 18.72 -6.68
N ASP A 593 -14.88 19.59 -6.35
CA ASP A 593 -14.37 19.72 -4.99
C ASP A 593 -15.33 20.48 -4.06
N GLU A 594 -16.37 21.14 -4.58
CA GLU A 594 -17.34 21.95 -3.82
C GLU A 594 -18.70 21.27 -3.60
N VAL A 595 -18.96 20.15 -4.26
CA VAL A 595 -20.18 19.36 -4.07
C VAL A 595 -20.03 18.37 -2.92
N ASP A 596 -21.17 17.99 -2.34
CA ASP A 596 -21.20 16.96 -1.31
C ASP A 596 -20.89 15.56 -1.86
N GLU A 597 -20.48 14.67 -0.97
CA GLU A 597 -20.11 13.31 -1.31
C GLU A 597 -21.30 12.51 -1.89
N VAL A 598 -22.54 12.88 -1.57
CA VAL A 598 -23.74 12.26 -2.17
C VAL A 598 -23.81 12.55 -3.67
N ILE A 599 -23.53 13.78 -4.10
CA ILE A 599 -23.48 14.13 -5.53
C ILE A 599 -22.30 13.44 -6.24
N ARG A 600 -21.14 13.35 -5.57
CA ARG A 600 -19.98 12.63 -6.12
C ARG A 600 -20.29 11.14 -6.28
N ASP A 601 -20.91 10.52 -5.28
CA ASP A 601 -21.39 9.13 -5.32
C ASP A 601 -22.37 8.92 -6.48
N SER A 602 -23.31 9.83 -6.70
CA SER A 602 -24.24 9.77 -7.83
C SER A 602 -23.50 9.69 -9.17
N SER A 603 -22.45 10.51 -9.31
CA SER A 603 -21.60 10.51 -10.50
C SER A 603 -20.75 9.24 -10.62
N ARG A 604 -20.30 8.66 -9.50
CA ARG A 604 -19.60 7.36 -9.47
C ARG A 604 -20.51 6.22 -9.88
N TYR A 605 -21.76 6.18 -9.44
CA TYR A 605 -22.72 5.15 -9.88
C TYR A 605 -23.01 5.24 -11.38
N LEU A 606 -23.12 6.46 -11.92
CA LEU A 606 -23.26 6.65 -13.36
C LEU A 606 -22.01 6.17 -14.12
N ALA A 607 -20.81 6.51 -13.64
CA ALA A 607 -19.54 6.06 -14.22
C ALA A 607 -19.39 4.54 -14.18
N TYR A 608 -19.85 3.92 -13.10
CA TYR A 608 -19.80 2.48 -12.90
C TYR A 608 -20.75 1.77 -13.88
N HIS A 609 -22.01 2.23 -13.97
CA HIS A 609 -22.98 1.70 -14.94
C HIS A 609 -22.56 1.96 -16.39
N LEU A 610 -21.85 3.06 -16.65
CA LEU A 610 -21.24 3.33 -17.95
C LEU A 610 -20.21 2.27 -18.33
N ASN A 611 -19.28 1.94 -17.42
CA ASN A 611 -18.22 0.96 -17.65
C ASN A 611 -18.77 -0.45 -17.89
N GLU A 612 -19.70 -0.88 -17.03
CA GLU A 612 -20.07 -2.29 -16.98
C GLU A 612 -21.29 -2.64 -17.84
N VAL A 613 -22.25 -1.73 -17.97
CA VAL A 613 -23.54 -2.01 -18.62
C VAL A 613 -23.66 -1.29 -19.95
N LYS A 614 -23.55 0.05 -19.97
CA LYS A 614 -23.76 0.84 -21.21
C LYS A 614 -22.70 0.54 -22.25
N GLN A 615 -21.42 0.50 -21.86
CA GLN A 615 -20.32 0.19 -22.76
C GLN A 615 -20.47 -1.22 -23.35
N HIS A 616 -20.87 -2.19 -22.53
CA HIS A 616 -21.10 -3.56 -22.97
C HIS A 616 -22.26 -3.64 -23.97
N TYR A 617 -23.36 -2.93 -23.71
CA TYR A 617 -24.48 -2.83 -24.65
C TYR A 617 -24.08 -2.20 -25.99
N LEU A 618 -23.26 -1.15 -25.95
CA LEU A 618 -22.83 -0.42 -27.15
C LEU A 618 -21.85 -1.18 -28.03
N PHE A 619 -20.91 -1.92 -27.43
CA PHE A 619 -19.80 -2.56 -28.16
C PHE A 619 -19.86 -4.09 -28.20
N ASN A 620 -20.84 -4.68 -27.53
CA ASN A 620 -21.21 -6.11 -27.52
C ASN A 620 -20.08 -7.08 -27.88
N LYS A 621 -19.19 -7.48 -26.94
CA LYS A 621 -18.09 -8.50 -27.02
C LYS A 621 -17.36 -8.74 -28.37
N LEU A 622 -17.59 -7.94 -29.39
CA LEU A 622 -16.94 -7.95 -30.66
C LEU A 622 -15.59 -7.30 -30.41
N THR A 623 -14.55 -7.88 -30.97
CA THR A 623 -13.22 -7.29 -31.04
C THR A 623 -13.25 -6.09 -31.99
N LEU A 624 -14.01 -5.05 -31.61
CA LEU A 624 -14.08 -3.78 -32.32
C LEU A 624 -12.81 -2.99 -32.04
N THR A 625 -12.21 -2.51 -33.11
CA THR A 625 -11.09 -1.58 -33.08
C THR A 625 -11.51 -0.25 -32.43
N PRO A 626 -10.55 0.53 -31.88
CA PRO A 626 -10.85 1.87 -31.37
C PRO A 626 -11.59 2.77 -32.37
N ILE A 627 -11.25 2.68 -33.66
CA ILE A 627 -11.86 3.45 -34.75
C ILE A 627 -13.34 3.07 -34.95
N GLU A 628 -13.66 1.77 -34.92
CA GLU A 628 -15.05 1.30 -35.04
C GLU A 628 -15.89 1.77 -33.85
N LYS A 629 -15.33 1.71 -32.64
CA LYS A 629 -16.00 2.21 -31.43
C LYS A 629 -16.26 3.72 -31.51
N ASP A 630 -15.28 4.51 -31.96
CA ASP A 630 -15.43 5.95 -32.15
C ASP A 630 -16.52 6.28 -33.20
N THR A 631 -16.54 5.51 -34.30
CA THR A 631 -17.56 5.66 -35.37
C THR A 631 -18.98 5.43 -34.85
N ILE A 632 -19.17 4.37 -34.05
CA ILE A 632 -20.45 4.07 -33.40
C ILE A 632 -20.87 5.23 -32.49
N ILE A 633 -19.95 5.71 -31.64
CA ILE A 633 -20.24 6.82 -30.73
C ILE A 633 -20.64 8.08 -31.51
N ASN A 634 -19.90 8.45 -32.55
CA ASN A 634 -20.20 9.66 -33.35
C ASN A 634 -21.57 9.57 -34.01
N THR A 635 -21.94 8.41 -34.54
CA THR A 635 -23.26 8.17 -35.13
C THR A 635 -24.38 8.42 -34.12
N LEU A 636 -24.23 7.89 -32.90
CA LEU A 636 -25.21 8.09 -31.83
C LEU A 636 -25.27 9.54 -31.36
N LEU A 637 -24.14 10.24 -31.30
CA LEU A 637 -24.09 11.67 -30.95
C LEU A 637 -24.83 12.52 -31.98
N GLU A 638 -24.63 12.28 -33.28
CA GLU A 638 -25.33 12.98 -34.36
C GLU A 638 -26.85 12.75 -34.33
N GLU A 639 -27.28 11.55 -33.93
CA GLU A 639 -28.70 11.20 -33.81
C GLU A 639 -29.40 11.91 -32.63
N ILE A 640 -28.69 12.12 -31.50
CA ILE A 640 -29.25 12.76 -30.30
C ILE A 640 -29.47 14.27 -30.51
N GLU A 641 -28.64 14.93 -31.32
CA GLU A 641 -28.65 16.40 -31.47
C GLU A 641 -30.00 16.98 -31.94
N PRO A 642 -30.66 16.46 -32.99
CA PRO A 642 -31.95 16.97 -33.42
C PRO A 642 -33.02 16.93 -32.31
N PHE A 643 -33.02 15.89 -31.48
CA PHE A 643 -33.96 15.79 -30.36
C PHE A 643 -33.69 16.84 -29.28
N LEU A 644 -32.41 17.04 -28.91
CA LEU A 644 -32.03 18.05 -27.92
C LEU A 644 -32.40 19.48 -28.36
N ASN A 645 -32.45 19.72 -29.66
CA ASN A 645 -32.88 20.99 -30.27
C ASN A 645 -34.39 21.08 -30.52
N GLY A 646 -35.17 20.07 -30.13
CA GLY A 646 -36.62 20.02 -30.32
C GLY A 646 -37.06 19.88 -31.77
N LEU A 647 -36.19 19.37 -32.65
CA LEU A 647 -36.47 19.20 -34.08
C LEU A 647 -37.20 17.88 -34.39
N ILE A 648 -37.06 16.88 -33.51
CA ILE A 648 -37.71 15.57 -33.64
C ILE A 648 -38.30 15.12 -32.31
N ASN A 649 -39.28 14.21 -32.37
CA ASN A 649 -39.85 13.55 -31.19
C ASN A 649 -38.98 12.37 -30.73
N PHE A 650 -39.16 11.95 -29.48
CA PHE A 650 -38.40 10.83 -28.89
C PHE A 650 -38.57 9.53 -29.69
N ASP A 651 -39.79 9.24 -30.16
CA ASP A 651 -40.09 8.02 -30.91
C ASP A 651 -39.40 7.95 -32.29
N ALA A 652 -38.81 9.06 -32.76
CA ALA A 652 -38.03 9.10 -34.00
C ALA A 652 -36.56 8.67 -33.81
N LEU A 653 -36.11 8.50 -32.56
CA LEU A 653 -34.76 8.00 -32.24
C LEU A 653 -34.70 6.49 -32.46
N SER A 654 -33.50 5.96 -32.66
CA SER A 654 -33.20 4.54 -32.73
C SER A 654 -33.57 3.83 -31.43
N ASP A 655 -33.96 2.57 -31.55
CA ASP A 655 -34.24 1.69 -30.39
C ASP A 655 -33.07 1.66 -29.41
N SER A 656 -31.83 1.74 -29.92
CA SER A 656 -30.62 1.81 -29.09
C SER A 656 -30.59 3.02 -28.17
N ILE A 657 -30.84 4.23 -28.69
CA ILE A 657 -30.87 5.45 -27.88
C ILE A 657 -32.10 5.48 -26.97
N GLN A 658 -33.25 5.01 -27.45
CA GLN A 658 -34.45 4.94 -26.63
C GLN A 658 -34.24 4.05 -25.39
N ARG A 659 -33.69 2.84 -25.59
CA ARG A 659 -33.35 1.91 -24.48
C ARG A 659 -32.34 2.49 -23.53
N LEU A 660 -31.27 3.13 -24.03
CA LEU A 660 -30.28 3.80 -23.17
C LEU A 660 -30.91 4.86 -22.28
N ALA A 661 -31.81 5.67 -22.84
CA ALA A 661 -32.49 6.73 -22.10
C ALA A 661 -33.46 6.16 -21.04
N ILE A 662 -34.29 5.17 -21.40
CA ILE A 662 -35.22 4.54 -20.45
C ILE A 662 -34.45 3.85 -19.33
N MET A 663 -33.39 3.12 -19.67
CA MET A 663 -32.53 2.42 -18.71
C MET A 663 -31.85 3.41 -17.73
N GLU A 664 -31.29 4.51 -18.23
CA GLU A 664 -30.68 5.53 -17.37
C GLU A 664 -31.70 6.22 -16.47
N HIS A 665 -32.91 6.47 -16.98
CA HIS A 665 -33.99 7.01 -16.16
C HIS A 665 -34.38 6.04 -15.03
N ASN A 666 -34.52 4.74 -15.33
CA ASN A 666 -34.82 3.73 -14.33
C ASN A 666 -33.72 3.63 -13.25
N ARG A 667 -32.45 3.68 -13.68
CA ARG A 667 -31.28 3.73 -12.77
C ARG A 667 -31.33 4.96 -11.86
N TRP A 668 -31.62 6.14 -12.42
CA TRP A 668 -31.72 7.39 -11.68
C TRP A 668 -32.92 7.40 -10.72
N LEU A 669 -34.09 6.88 -11.15
CA LEU A 669 -35.25 6.68 -10.28
C LEU A 669 -34.85 5.85 -9.05
N ALA A 670 -34.18 4.71 -9.29
CA ALA A 670 -33.80 3.79 -8.23
C ALA A 670 -32.89 4.43 -7.19
N GLU A 671 -31.89 5.16 -7.66
CA GLU A 671 -30.98 5.91 -6.81
C GLU A 671 -31.73 6.92 -5.92
N LYS A 672 -32.65 7.70 -6.50
CA LYS A 672 -33.41 8.72 -5.74
C LYS A 672 -34.34 8.09 -4.72
N TYR A 673 -34.98 6.99 -5.07
CA TYR A 673 -35.82 6.25 -4.13
C TYR A 673 -35.02 5.67 -2.96
N ILE A 674 -33.82 5.11 -3.22
CA ILE A 674 -32.89 4.65 -2.17
C ILE A 674 -32.41 5.80 -1.28
N GLU A 675 -32.21 6.99 -1.84
CA GLU A 675 -31.94 8.20 -1.06
C GLU A 675 -33.16 8.69 -0.25
N GLY A 676 -34.32 8.03 -0.39
CA GLY A 676 -35.57 8.32 0.30
C GLY A 676 -36.35 9.47 -0.32
N TYR A 677 -36.14 9.78 -1.60
CA TYR A 677 -37.01 10.71 -2.32
C TYR A 677 -38.32 10.06 -2.73
N SER A 678 -39.37 10.87 -2.78
CA SER A 678 -40.69 10.50 -3.31
C SER A 678 -41.20 11.54 -4.30
N GLU A 679 -42.22 11.14 -5.06
CA GLU A 679 -42.85 12.02 -6.03
C GLU A 679 -43.50 13.22 -5.33
N GLY A 680 -43.29 14.42 -5.88
CA GLY A 680 -43.94 15.63 -5.40
C GLY A 680 -44.18 16.65 -6.50
N ASN A 681 -45.17 17.53 -6.29
CA ASN A 681 -45.53 18.56 -7.26
C ASN A 681 -44.44 19.63 -7.44
N THR A 682 -43.53 19.77 -6.47
CA THR A 682 -42.38 20.67 -6.52
C THR A 682 -41.13 19.97 -6.00
N LYS A 683 -39.96 20.37 -6.53
CA LYS A 683 -38.68 19.86 -6.02
C LYS A 683 -38.41 20.46 -4.63
N ASN A 684 -38.14 19.60 -3.66
CA ASN A 684 -37.77 20.00 -2.30
C ASN A 684 -36.78 18.98 -1.71
N ASP A 685 -35.50 19.32 -1.68
CA ASP A 685 -34.45 18.41 -1.21
C ASP A 685 -34.54 18.13 0.30
N THR A 686 -35.05 19.07 1.11
CA THR A 686 -35.24 18.88 2.55
C THR A 686 -36.33 17.85 2.85
N ARG A 687 -37.45 17.92 2.13
CA ARG A 687 -38.56 16.96 2.23
C ARG A 687 -38.37 15.72 1.36
N ARG A 688 -37.26 15.66 0.62
CA ARG A 688 -36.96 14.63 -0.37
C ARG A 688 -38.10 14.44 -1.38
N LEU A 689 -38.57 15.54 -1.97
CA LEU A 689 -39.59 15.51 -3.02
C LEU A 689 -38.96 15.88 -4.35
N HIS A 690 -39.30 15.15 -5.41
CA HIS A 690 -38.85 15.47 -6.76
C HIS A 690 -39.96 15.28 -7.80
N THR A 691 -40.04 16.22 -8.75
CA THR A 691 -41.13 16.30 -9.75
C THR A 691 -41.07 15.23 -10.84
N ARG A 692 -39.87 14.71 -11.08
CA ARG A 692 -39.58 13.71 -12.14
C ARG A 692 -39.50 12.27 -11.66
N LEU A 693 -39.88 11.98 -10.41
CA LEU A 693 -39.97 10.60 -9.92
C LEU A 693 -41.23 9.92 -10.43
N LYS A 694 -41.25 9.67 -11.73
CA LYS A 694 -42.36 9.09 -12.49
C LYS A 694 -41.83 8.04 -13.45
N LYS A 695 -42.68 7.09 -13.83
CA LYS A 695 -42.38 6.16 -14.92
C LYS A 695 -42.11 6.92 -16.22
N TRP A 696 -41.31 6.32 -17.11
CA TRP A 696 -40.87 6.94 -18.36
C TRP A 696 -42.03 7.47 -19.21
N GLU A 697 -43.12 6.73 -19.28
CA GLU A 697 -44.31 7.06 -20.08
C GLU A 697 -45.00 8.34 -19.59
N HIS A 698 -44.83 8.67 -18.31
CA HIS A 698 -45.42 9.84 -17.65
C HIS A 698 -44.41 10.97 -17.41
N LEU A 699 -43.19 10.82 -17.92
CA LEU A 699 -42.13 11.84 -17.80
C LEU A 699 -42.37 12.97 -18.80
N ASP A 700 -42.15 14.21 -18.36
CA ASP A 700 -42.24 15.40 -19.21
C ASP A 700 -41.09 15.46 -20.23
N ASP A 701 -41.29 16.18 -21.34
CA ASP A 701 -40.26 16.34 -22.38
C ASP A 701 -38.96 16.92 -21.80
N GLY A 702 -39.07 17.85 -20.84
CA GLY A 702 -37.91 18.39 -20.13
C GLY A 702 -37.12 17.34 -19.34
N GLY A 703 -37.80 16.33 -18.78
CA GLY A 703 -37.18 15.17 -18.15
C GLY A 703 -36.49 14.27 -19.16
N LYS A 704 -37.17 13.92 -20.26
CA LYS A 704 -36.60 13.10 -21.36
C LYS A 704 -35.35 13.76 -21.97
N ILE A 705 -35.40 15.07 -22.23
CA ILE A 705 -34.25 15.88 -22.67
C ILE A 705 -33.12 15.85 -21.64
N GLY A 706 -33.46 15.96 -20.35
CA GLY A 706 -32.49 15.83 -19.26
C GLY A 706 -31.75 14.50 -19.29
N THR A 707 -32.47 13.40 -19.46
CA THR A 707 -31.89 12.05 -19.53
C THR A 707 -31.00 11.87 -20.77
N LEU A 708 -31.42 12.35 -21.94
CA LEU A 708 -30.60 12.25 -23.15
C LEU A 708 -29.33 13.12 -23.10
N LYS A 709 -29.32 14.22 -22.35
CA LYS A 709 -28.08 14.95 -22.05
C LYS A 709 -27.09 14.11 -21.25
N ILE A 710 -27.58 13.32 -20.28
CA ILE A 710 -26.74 12.39 -19.53
C ILE A 710 -26.17 11.29 -20.44
N ILE A 711 -26.99 10.74 -21.34
CA ILE A 711 -26.53 9.75 -22.33
C ILE A 711 -25.48 10.36 -23.27
N LYS A 712 -25.71 11.56 -23.79
CA LYS A 712 -24.73 12.30 -24.60
C LYS A 712 -23.39 12.46 -23.84
N ASN A 713 -23.43 12.83 -22.57
CA ASN A 713 -22.22 12.98 -21.76
C ASN A 713 -21.50 11.65 -21.53
N CYS A 714 -22.25 10.56 -21.31
CA CYS A 714 -21.67 9.21 -21.22
C CYS A 714 -20.92 8.84 -22.51
N LEU A 715 -21.52 9.12 -23.67
CA LEU A 715 -20.90 8.88 -24.97
C LEU A 715 -19.62 9.71 -25.19
N LEU A 716 -19.62 10.98 -24.76
CA LEU A 716 -18.43 11.83 -24.80
C LEU A 716 -17.29 11.29 -23.91
N VAL A 717 -17.60 10.85 -22.69
CA VAL A 717 -16.58 10.26 -21.81
C VAL A 717 -16.03 8.96 -22.36
N LEU A 718 -16.88 8.10 -22.95
CA LEU A 718 -16.41 6.89 -23.63
C LEU A 718 -15.50 7.22 -24.81
N LYS A 719 -15.82 8.26 -25.57
CA LYS A 719 -15.00 8.74 -26.69
C LYS A 719 -13.61 9.15 -26.22
N ASP A 720 -13.54 9.96 -25.17
CA ASP A 720 -12.27 10.40 -24.58
C ASP A 720 -11.45 9.20 -24.07
N ASP A 721 -12.09 8.23 -23.43
CA ASP A 721 -11.43 7.03 -22.91
C ASP A 721 -10.90 6.12 -24.05
N ILE A 722 -11.58 6.07 -25.20
CA ILE A 722 -11.09 5.36 -26.40
C ILE A 722 -9.90 6.09 -27.02
N ALA A 723 -9.93 7.42 -27.07
CA ALA A 723 -8.84 8.23 -27.59
C ALA A 723 -7.55 8.06 -26.74
N LEU A 724 -7.67 8.16 -25.41
CA LEU A 724 -6.55 7.99 -24.49
C LEU A 724 -5.87 6.61 -24.62
N ARG A 725 -6.68 5.55 -24.75
CA ARG A 725 -6.15 4.18 -24.95
C ARG A 725 -5.47 4.01 -26.31
N SER A 726 -5.93 4.74 -27.33
CA SER A 726 -5.29 4.73 -28.65
C SER A 726 -3.94 5.45 -28.60
N GLU A 727 -3.84 6.56 -27.87
CA GLU A 727 -2.57 7.27 -27.63
C GLU A 727 -1.59 6.45 -26.77
N GLU A 728 -2.07 5.70 -25.77
CA GLU A 728 -1.22 4.78 -24.98
C GLU A 728 -0.67 3.62 -25.83
N ILE A 729 -1.46 3.08 -26.76
CA ILE A 729 -0.99 2.05 -27.71
C ILE A 729 0.08 2.63 -28.66
N ASP A 730 -0.07 3.89 -29.09
CA ASP A 730 0.95 4.59 -29.87
C ASP A 730 2.22 4.94 -29.05
N LEU A 731 2.10 5.08 -27.72
CA LEU A 731 3.21 5.29 -26.79
C LEU A 731 3.95 4.01 -26.40
N GLU A 732 3.36 2.83 -26.62
CA GLU A 732 4.00 1.52 -26.46
C GLU A 732 4.81 1.08 -27.70
N GLU A 733 4.60 1.70 -28.86
CA GLU A 733 5.69 1.72 -29.84
C GLU A 733 6.82 2.55 -29.23
N PRO A 734 8.04 2.00 -29.05
CA PRO A 734 9.11 2.74 -28.43
C PRO A 734 9.44 3.95 -29.29
N HIS A 735 8.95 5.12 -28.89
CA HIS A 735 9.46 6.40 -29.36
C HIS A 735 10.91 6.52 -28.88
N ILE A 736 11.80 5.95 -29.69
CA ILE A 736 13.22 6.29 -29.70
C ILE A 736 13.25 7.76 -30.10
N GLY A 737 13.28 8.65 -29.10
CA GLY A 737 13.48 10.07 -29.32
C GLY A 737 14.67 10.22 -30.25
N GLU A 738 14.50 10.98 -31.34
CA GLU A 738 15.54 11.19 -32.34
C GLU A 738 16.87 11.52 -31.64
N GLY A 739 17.79 10.56 -31.64
CA GLY A 739 19.14 10.70 -31.11
C GLY A 739 19.46 10.07 -29.74
N GLN A 740 18.60 9.25 -29.12
CA GLN A 740 19.01 8.41 -27.97
C GLN A 740 18.86 6.91 -28.26
N GLU A 741 19.98 6.22 -28.49
CA GLU A 741 20.02 4.75 -28.56
C GLU A 741 19.53 4.12 -27.25
N MET A 742 18.40 3.41 -27.30
CA MET A 742 18.00 2.48 -26.24
C MET A 742 18.93 1.26 -26.26
N ILE A 743 19.74 1.11 -25.21
CA ILE A 743 20.54 -0.11 -25.01
C ILE A 743 19.67 -1.09 -24.21
N TYR A 744 18.92 -1.93 -24.91
CA TYR A 744 18.24 -3.08 -24.32
C TYR A 744 19.28 -4.15 -23.94
N LEU A 745 19.26 -4.60 -22.69
CA LEU A 745 20.11 -5.67 -22.17
C LEU A 745 19.22 -6.86 -21.76
N PRO A 746 19.06 -7.88 -22.61
CA PRO A 746 18.28 -9.07 -22.26
C PRO A 746 18.91 -9.83 -21.07
N ASN A 747 18.08 -10.29 -20.13
CA ASN A 747 18.49 -11.07 -18.96
C ASN A 747 17.66 -12.37 -18.81
N PRO A 748 17.83 -13.36 -19.71
CA PRO A 748 17.12 -14.63 -19.63
C PRO A 748 17.55 -15.45 -18.40
N LYS A 749 16.65 -16.30 -17.87
CA LYS A 749 16.99 -17.26 -16.81
C LYS A 749 18.00 -18.27 -17.36
N ASP A 750 19.01 -18.61 -16.56
CA ASP A 750 20.03 -19.60 -16.96
C ASP A 750 19.45 -21.03 -16.87
N THR A 751 19.40 -21.71 -18.00
CA THR A 751 18.82 -23.05 -18.20
C THR A 751 19.87 -24.07 -18.65
N ARG A 752 21.16 -23.70 -18.67
CA ARG A 752 22.24 -24.55 -19.21
C ARG A 752 22.41 -25.88 -18.47
N ASP A 753 22.14 -25.89 -17.17
CA ASP A 753 22.29 -27.07 -16.30
C ASP A 753 21.03 -27.96 -16.30
N ILE A 754 20.01 -27.64 -17.10
CA ILE A 754 18.77 -28.41 -17.19
C ILE A 754 18.85 -29.40 -18.36
N GLU A 755 18.91 -30.70 -18.03
CA GLU A 755 18.86 -31.78 -19.01
C GLU A 755 17.42 -32.26 -19.25
N LEU A 756 17.05 -32.47 -20.52
CA LEU A 756 15.76 -33.02 -20.94
C LEU A 756 15.93 -34.49 -21.33
N GLY A 757 14.97 -35.34 -20.94
CA GLY A 757 14.98 -36.77 -21.33
C GLY A 757 14.60 -36.98 -22.80
N PRO A 758 14.86 -38.18 -23.37
CA PRO A 758 14.59 -38.47 -24.79
C PRO A 758 13.14 -38.24 -25.23
N ASP A 759 12.16 -38.59 -24.40
CA ASP A 759 10.73 -38.40 -24.70
C ASP A 759 10.36 -36.91 -24.76
N ILE A 760 10.95 -36.11 -23.88
CA ILE A 760 10.76 -34.65 -23.86
C ILE A 760 11.47 -33.99 -25.05
N MET A 761 12.59 -34.54 -25.52
CA MET A 761 13.23 -34.07 -26.75
C MET A 761 12.37 -34.35 -28.00
N ASN A 762 11.63 -35.46 -28.03
CA ASN A 762 10.67 -35.73 -29.10
C ASN A 762 9.49 -34.75 -29.04
N LEU A 763 8.99 -34.47 -27.83
CA LEU A 763 7.96 -33.45 -27.62
C LEU A 763 8.40 -32.07 -28.13
N ALA A 764 9.67 -31.70 -27.98
CA ALA A 764 10.21 -30.43 -28.50
C ALA A 764 10.04 -30.30 -30.03
N GLU A 765 10.26 -31.38 -30.79
CA GLU A 765 10.07 -31.38 -32.25
C GLU A 765 8.59 -31.24 -32.62
N GLN A 766 7.69 -31.92 -31.88
CA GLN A 766 6.25 -31.82 -32.10
C GLN A 766 5.72 -30.41 -31.76
N LEU A 767 6.24 -29.80 -30.69
CA LEU A 767 5.91 -28.43 -30.30
C LEU A 767 6.38 -27.44 -31.37
N ALA A 768 7.62 -27.54 -31.82
CA ALA A 768 8.17 -26.68 -32.88
C ALA A 768 7.34 -26.79 -34.16
N LYS A 769 6.96 -28.01 -34.57
CA LYS A 769 6.06 -28.24 -35.70
C LYS A 769 4.71 -27.56 -35.52
N ASN A 770 4.04 -27.76 -34.39
CA ASN A 770 2.71 -27.20 -34.16
C ASN A 770 2.72 -25.67 -34.10
N VAL A 771 3.75 -25.07 -33.48
CA VAL A 771 3.95 -23.62 -33.46
C VAL A 771 4.10 -23.08 -34.88
N HIS A 772 4.89 -23.74 -35.73
CA HIS A 772 5.04 -23.39 -37.13
C HIS A 772 3.71 -23.48 -37.90
N GLU A 773 2.94 -24.56 -37.74
CA GLU A 773 1.64 -24.73 -38.39
C GLU A 773 0.64 -23.63 -37.99
N ASN A 774 0.59 -23.28 -36.71
CA ASN A 774 -0.26 -22.19 -36.22
C ASN A 774 0.17 -20.82 -36.79
N TRP A 775 1.47 -20.55 -36.82
CA TRP A 775 2.01 -19.34 -37.45
C TRP A 775 1.66 -19.28 -38.94
N ALA A 776 1.82 -20.40 -39.66
CA ALA A 776 1.53 -20.47 -41.09
C ALA A 776 0.03 -20.26 -41.36
N LYS A 777 -0.85 -20.91 -40.58
CA LYS A 777 -2.31 -20.73 -40.65
C LYS A 777 -2.71 -19.27 -40.46
N GLU A 778 -2.19 -18.62 -39.42
CA GLU A 778 -2.50 -17.20 -39.14
C GLU A 778 -2.02 -16.29 -40.27
N ARG A 779 -0.80 -16.51 -40.77
CA ARG A 779 -0.27 -15.73 -41.90
C ARG A 779 -1.08 -15.93 -43.18
N ILE A 780 -1.50 -17.16 -43.48
CA ILE A 780 -2.36 -17.45 -44.63
C ILE A 780 -3.72 -16.74 -44.48
N ASN A 781 -4.33 -16.77 -43.30
CA ASN A 781 -5.60 -16.05 -43.02
C ASN A 781 -5.46 -14.53 -43.22
N GLN A 782 -4.29 -13.97 -42.91
CA GLN A 782 -3.96 -12.56 -43.15
C GLN A 782 -3.64 -12.25 -44.64
N GLY A 783 -3.77 -13.23 -45.54
CA GLY A 783 -3.54 -13.09 -46.97
C GLY A 783 -2.07 -13.23 -47.39
N TRP A 784 -1.22 -13.84 -46.57
CA TRP A 784 0.16 -14.13 -46.97
C TRP A 784 0.23 -15.39 -47.84
N THR A 785 1.18 -15.38 -48.78
CA THR A 785 1.43 -16.49 -49.70
C THR A 785 2.90 -16.86 -49.73
N TYR A 786 3.22 -18.07 -50.19
CA TYR A 786 4.60 -18.48 -50.37
C TYR A 786 5.35 -17.56 -51.37
N GLY A 787 6.59 -17.24 -51.04
CA GLY A 787 7.54 -16.64 -51.98
C GLY A 787 8.98 -16.95 -51.59
N LYS A 788 9.86 -17.14 -52.59
CA LYS A 788 11.27 -17.49 -52.38
C LYS A 788 12.03 -16.57 -51.40
N GLU A 789 11.58 -15.34 -51.27
CA GLU A 789 12.11 -14.35 -50.33
C GLU A 789 10.94 -13.66 -49.64
N ARG A 790 11.17 -13.22 -48.40
CA ARG A 790 10.21 -12.39 -47.66
C ARG A 790 10.03 -11.04 -48.35
N LYS A 791 8.78 -10.70 -48.69
CA LYS A 791 8.37 -9.43 -49.31
C LYS A 791 7.05 -8.97 -48.69
N ASP A 792 7.17 -8.17 -47.63
CA ASP A 792 6.05 -7.76 -46.78
C ASP A 792 5.00 -6.96 -47.57
N ASN A 793 5.46 -6.07 -48.45
CA ASN A 793 4.59 -5.27 -49.34
C ASN A 793 3.73 -6.10 -50.31
N LYS A 794 4.13 -7.34 -50.59
CA LYS A 794 3.39 -8.30 -51.43
C LYS A 794 2.82 -9.46 -50.63
N LYS A 795 2.89 -9.38 -49.29
CA LYS A 795 2.54 -10.43 -48.34
C LYS A 795 3.11 -11.80 -48.76
N LYS A 796 4.43 -11.86 -49.02
CA LYS A 796 5.12 -13.11 -49.33
C LYS A 796 6.13 -13.48 -48.26
N HIS A 797 6.17 -14.76 -47.87
CA HIS A 797 7.13 -15.26 -46.88
C HIS A 797 7.72 -16.61 -47.33
N SER A 798 9.02 -16.81 -47.13
CA SER A 798 9.75 -18.01 -47.56
C SER A 798 9.45 -19.23 -46.69
N CYS A 799 9.09 -19.02 -45.43
CA CYS A 799 8.75 -20.10 -44.50
C CYS A 799 7.29 -20.57 -44.61
N LEU A 800 6.47 -20.05 -45.54
CA LEU A 800 5.11 -20.56 -45.77
C LEU A 800 5.15 -21.86 -46.59
N VAL A 801 5.76 -22.88 -46.00
CA VAL A 801 5.91 -24.25 -46.47
C VAL A 801 5.64 -25.19 -45.29
N PRO A 802 5.36 -26.49 -45.51
CA PRO A 802 5.27 -27.45 -44.42
C PRO A 802 6.52 -27.42 -43.53
N TYR A 803 6.37 -27.70 -42.22
CA TYR A 803 7.49 -27.71 -41.27
C TYR A 803 8.67 -28.58 -41.73
N GLU A 804 8.39 -29.71 -42.39
CA GLU A 804 9.41 -30.62 -42.94
C GLU A 804 10.25 -30.01 -44.08
N GLU A 805 9.71 -29.00 -44.76
CA GLU A 805 10.34 -28.32 -45.89
C GLU A 805 10.99 -26.99 -45.48
N LEU A 806 10.97 -26.64 -44.19
CA LEU A 806 11.64 -25.45 -43.69
C LEU A 806 13.14 -25.50 -43.98
N PRO A 807 13.76 -24.34 -44.29
CA PRO A 807 15.20 -24.24 -44.28
C PRO A 807 15.76 -24.72 -42.95
N ALA A 808 16.81 -25.56 -42.98
CA ALA A 808 17.37 -26.18 -41.78
C ALA A 808 17.69 -25.16 -40.66
N LYS A 809 18.08 -23.94 -41.03
CA LYS A 809 18.34 -22.86 -40.08
C LYS A 809 17.09 -22.42 -39.31
N GLU A 810 15.95 -22.27 -39.99
CA GLU A 810 14.68 -21.86 -39.37
C GLU A 810 14.13 -23.00 -38.51
N LYS A 811 14.20 -24.23 -39.02
CA LYS A 811 13.81 -25.42 -38.28
C LYS A 811 14.60 -25.59 -36.96
N VAL A 812 15.92 -25.37 -37.00
CA VAL A 812 16.77 -25.40 -35.80
C VAL A 812 16.42 -24.26 -34.84
N TYR A 813 16.05 -23.09 -35.35
CA TYR A 813 15.62 -21.97 -34.51
C TYR A 813 14.33 -22.31 -33.73
N ASP A 814 13.31 -22.82 -34.42
CA ASP A 814 12.04 -23.21 -33.82
C ASP A 814 12.22 -24.35 -32.80
N TYR A 815 13.05 -25.35 -33.16
CA TYR A 815 13.40 -26.45 -32.28
C TYR A 815 14.12 -25.98 -31.00
N ASN A 816 15.11 -25.09 -31.13
CA ASN A 816 15.83 -24.55 -29.97
C ASN A 816 14.92 -23.72 -29.06
N SER A 817 13.98 -22.96 -29.63
CA SER A 817 12.97 -22.22 -28.88
C SER A 817 12.08 -23.15 -28.05
N ALA A 818 11.64 -24.27 -28.64
CA ALA A 818 10.89 -25.31 -27.93
C ALA A 818 11.72 -25.96 -26.81
N ILE A 819 13.00 -26.28 -27.05
CA ILE A 819 13.91 -26.80 -26.01
C ILE A 819 14.04 -25.84 -24.84
N GLU A 820 14.31 -24.56 -25.09
CA GLU A 820 14.51 -23.59 -24.02
C GLU A 820 13.22 -23.36 -23.22
N THR A 821 12.06 -23.43 -23.87
CA THR A 821 10.76 -23.40 -23.20
C THR A 821 10.58 -24.59 -22.26
N LEU A 822 10.88 -25.80 -22.71
CA LEU A 822 10.78 -27.02 -21.90
C LEU A 822 11.79 -27.05 -20.74
N LYS A 823 13.03 -26.59 -20.98
CA LYS A 823 14.03 -26.42 -19.91
C LYS A 823 13.58 -25.40 -18.87
N PHE A 824 13.00 -24.30 -19.32
CA PHE A 824 12.47 -23.28 -18.42
C PHE A 824 11.35 -23.84 -17.54
N ILE A 825 10.39 -24.57 -18.12
CA ILE A 825 9.31 -25.25 -17.37
C ILE A 825 9.90 -26.19 -16.31
N LYS A 826 10.89 -27.03 -16.68
CA LYS A 826 11.57 -27.92 -15.73
C LYS A 826 12.33 -27.14 -14.65
N SER A 827 12.96 -26.01 -14.99
CA SER A 827 13.64 -25.13 -14.04
C SER A 827 12.72 -24.45 -13.03
N LEU A 828 11.40 -24.46 -13.27
CA LEU A 828 10.37 -23.99 -12.36
C LEU A 828 9.84 -25.09 -11.44
N GLY A 829 10.32 -26.34 -11.59
CA GLY A 829 9.94 -27.47 -10.74
C GLY A 829 8.80 -28.33 -11.30
N TYR A 830 8.39 -28.12 -12.55
CA TYR A 830 7.37 -28.94 -13.21
C TYR A 830 7.98 -30.17 -13.89
N GLU A 831 7.24 -31.27 -13.89
CA GLU A 831 7.58 -32.51 -14.59
C GLU A 831 6.59 -32.75 -15.74
N ILE A 832 7.11 -33.15 -16.91
CA ILE A 832 6.31 -33.47 -18.10
C ILE A 832 6.47 -34.96 -18.35
N VAL A 833 5.38 -35.71 -18.20
CA VAL A 833 5.34 -37.17 -18.37
C VAL A 833 4.39 -37.50 -19.51
N LYS A 834 4.84 -38.34 -20.44
CA LYS A 834 3.97 -38.93 -21.47
C LYS A 834 3.21 -40.08 -20.80
N ARG A 835 1.88 -40.06 -20.84
CA ARG A 835 1.07 -41.22 -20.40
C ARG A 835 1.16 -42.32 -21.47
N ASP A 836 1.36 -43.55 -21.03
CA ASP A 836 1.24 -44.72 -21.91
C ASP A 836 -0.25 -45.02 -22.11
N ASP A 837 -0.67 -45.29 -23.35
CA ASP A 837 -2.09 -45.48 -23.73
C ASP A 837 -2.70 -46.82 -23.24
N ASP A 838 -2.10 -47.47 -22.23
CA ASP A 838 -2.52 -48.78 -21.67
C ASP A 838 -3.09 -48.70 -20.22
N GLU A 839 -3.48 -47.52 -19.73
CA GLU A 839 -4.24 -47.35 -18.46
C GLU A 839 -5.59 -46.62 -18.62
#